data_AF-A0A3D9HXX9-F1
#
_entry.id   AF-A0A3D9HXX9-F1
#
_cell.length_a   1.000
_cell.length_b   1.000
_cell.length_c   1.000
_cell.angle_alpha   90.00
_cell.angle_beta   90.00
_cell.angle_gamma   90.00
#
_symmetry.space_group_name_H-M   'P 1'
#
loop_
_entity.id
_entity.type
_entity.pdbx_description
1 polymer ?
#
loop_
_entity_poly.entity_id
_entity_poly.type
_entity_poly.pdbx_seq_one_letter_code
_entity_poly.pdbx_strand_id
1 'polypeptide(L)'
;MIRHPFPTPSLLFGFLALFFAPPHSAQAGSGEWDRNEHAAVRLISAIEGTGERDALPLGLEFQLQPGWKIYWRTPGDAGFPPIPDWSPSANVSNVEMRWPRPDRFEIFDLETLGYKDEVVFPLTVIPETPGAPLQLAAKIPYLACSEVCIPYEANLSLNLPAGADTASPDAHLISRYDGAVPVPADQAGITFPQAGFDIKEDVITLQIQATSRVGFDQPDLIVEGPEGSYFHKPKVQLAAANDQAVFTVQGGGVKEDAMLADAITVTLWDGTRSVEAPVSLSTGLPFIASATNAPADSGLWTILGFALLGGLILNLMPCVLPVLSLKLLSVLSHGGSARRTVRVGFLASAAGILTAFLILGGALALMKQAGIAVGWGIQFQNPLFITVMILVVILFAANLMGLFQLRLPGSLSNYAANAGRGQKGLGGHFITGMFATLLATPCSAPFLGPAVGFALSRDTADILMVFTMLGLGLALPYLMIAALPGLVSFLPRPGNWMNKMKLVLSLALIGTAAWLLTVLDGIAGSELVTIIAAFTALILAVLLVRSKLPAARVARMAPLLVLLLAGSAVTAVTLKAPSPAPIRPASPDNWISFDETAIPALVGQGQVVFVDVTADWCITCLFNKKNVLEAEPVASLLASGNVTLMRADWTRPDPAIADYLNRHGRYGIPFNMIYGPGQPDGIALSEFLISGEVVEALDQAAGAKGLANADSFN
;
A
#
# COMPACT_ATOMS: atom_id res chain seq x y z
N MET A 1 -99.41 -3.00 7.56
CA MET A 1 -97.99 -3.17 7.89
C MET A 1 -97.15 -2.67 6.71
N ILE A 2 -96.61 -1.47 6.91
CA ILE A 2 -95.43 -0.84 6.31
C ILE A 2 -94.79 -1.56 5.12
N ARG A 3 -94.97 -1.00 3.94
CA ARG A 3 -94.03 -1.06 2.81
C ARG A 3 -94.16 0.24 2.04
N HIS A 4 -93.11 1.06 2.00
CA HIS A 4 -92.91 2.00 0.91
C HIS A 4 -91.41 2.13 0.57
N PRO A 5 -91.10 2.42 -0.70
CA PRO A 5 -89.86 2.05 -1.35
C PRO A 5 -88.91 3.23 -1.53
N PHE A 6 -87.65 2.91 -1.82
CA PHE A 6 -86.63 3.84 -2.31
C PHE A 6 -87.09 4.63 -3.55
N PRO A 7 -86.55 5.85 -3.73
CA PRO A 7 -86.00 6.21 -5.03
C PRO A 7 -84.56 6.76 -4.97
N THR A 8 -83.85 6.32 -6.00
CA THR A 8 -82.63 6.76 -6.72
C THR A 8 -81.87 8.05 -6.38
N PRO A 9 -80.54 8.08 -6.65
CA PRO A 9 -79.62 9.18 -6.37
C PRO A 9 -79.42 10.08 -7.59
N SER A 10 -79.69 11.38 -7.48
CA SER A 10 -79.26 12.40 -8.44
C SER A 10 -79.46 13.76 -7.78
N LEU A 11 -78.37 14.52 -7.57
CA LEU A 11 -78.27 15.89 -7.02
C LEU A 11 -77.46 15.98 -5.71
N LEU A 12 -76.16 15.65 -5.76
CA LEU A 12 -75.21 16.18 -4.77
C LEU A 12 -73.76 16.12 -5.26
N PHE A 13 -73.53 16.56 -6.51
CA PHE A 13 -72.20 16.58 -7.14
C PHE A 13 -71.83 17.98 -7.66
N GLY A 14 -72.12 19.03 -6.87
CA GLY A 14 -71.98 20.41 -7.34
C GLY A 14 -71.31 21.42 -6.41
N PHE A 15 -70.84 21.04 -5.21
CA PHE A 15 -70.41 22.05 -4.23
C PHE A 15 -69.18 21.74 -3.38
N LEU A 16 -68.31 20.83 -3.82
CA LEU A 16 -67.10 20.46 -3.06
C LEU A 16 -65.82 20.40 -3.92
N ALA A 17 -65.60 21.39 -4.79
CA ALA A 17 -64.42 21.46 -5.67
C ALA A 17 -63.68 22.81 -5.59
N LEU A 18 -63.66 23.47 -4.42
CA LEU A 18 -63.06 24.81 -4.28
C LEU A 18 -62.15 24.99 -3.05
N PHE A 19 -61.71 23.92 -2.37
CA PHE A 19 -60.93 24.06 -1.13
C PHE A 19 -59.69 23.14 -0.98
N PHE A 20 -59.10 22.66 -2.08
CA PHE A 20 -57.79 22.00 -2.04
C PHE A 20 -56.88 22.56 -3.13
N ALA A 21 -56.45 23.81 -2.95
CA ALA A 21 -55.20 24.29 -3.52
C ALA A 21 -54.17 24.26 -2.38
N PRO A 22 -53.07 23.50 -2.47
CA PRO A 22 -52.01 23.57 -1.47
C PRO A 22 -51.39 24.97 -1.51
N PRO A 23 -51.09 25.60 -0.36
CA PRO A 23 -50.38 26.87 -0.34
C PRO A 23 -48.94 26.62 -0.82
N HIS A 24 -48.61 27.00 -2.06
CA HIS A 24 -47.23 27.26 -2.45
C HIS A 24 -46.83 28.61 -1.82
N SER A 25 -46.32 28.55 -0.59
CA SER A 25 -45.59 29.67 -0.02
C SER A 25 -44.23 29.75 -0.72
N ALA A 26 -44.18 30.38 -1.89
CA ALA A 26 -42.93 30.85 -2.46
C ALA A 26 -42.37 31.92 -1.51
N GLN A 27 -41.34 31.59 -0.73
CA GLN A 27 -40.56 32.60 -0.03
C GLN A 27 -39.88 33.47 -1.10
N ALA A 28 -40.15 34.78 -1.08
CA ALA A 28 -39.53 35.71 -2.00
C ALA A 28 -38.00 35.64 -1.83
N GLY A 29 -37.28 35.37 -2.91
CA GLY A 29 -35.81 35.33 -2.92
C GLY A 29 -35.16 33.95 -2.83
N SER A 30 -35.90 32.85 -2.66
CA SER A 30 -35.33 31.49 -2.68
C SER A 30 -35.96 30.63 -3.77
N GLY A 31 -35.13 29.93 -4.56
CA GLY A 31 -35.55 28.97 -5.57
C GLY A 31 -36.01 27.65 -4.96
N GLU A 32 -36.65 26.81 -5.77
CA GLU A 32 -37.02 25.46 -5.35
C GLU A 32 -35.78 24.56 -5.19
N TRP A 33 -35.90 23.58 -4.29
CA TRP A 33 -34.88 22.56 -4.10
C TRP A 33 -34.95 21.51 -5.20
N ASP A 34 -33.85 21.34 -5.94
CA ASP A 34 -33.59 20.13 -6.72
C ASP A 34 -32.96 19.09 -5.77
N ARG A 35 -33.57 17.91 -5.64
CA ARG A 35 -33.21 16.89 -4.65
C ARG A 35 -32.94 15.57 -5.31
N ASN A 36 -31.86 14.92 -4.89
CA ASN A 36 -31.60 13.51 -5.15
C ASN A 36 -31.33 12.76 -3.82
N GLU A 37 -30.87 11.52 -3.91
CA GLU A 37 -30.62 10.66 -2.74
C GLU A 37 -29.49 11.15 -1.84
N HIS A 38 -28.58 12.00 -2.33
CA HIS A 38 -27.33 12.36 -1.63
C HIS A 38 -27.12 13.86 -1.43
N ALA A 39 -27.81 14.70 -2.21
CA ALA A 39 -27.68 16.14 -2.21
C ALA A 39 -29.01 16.85 -2.51
N ALA A 40 -29.13 18.06 -2.00
CA ALA A 40 -30.16 19.02 -2.37
C ALA A 40 -29.49 20.33 -2.79
N VAL A 41 -29.93 20.93 -3.90
CA VAL A 41 -29.33 22.12 -4.47
C VAL A 41 -30.40 23.17 -4.79
N ARG A 42 -30.13 24.45 -4.54
CA ARG A 42 -31.01 25.55 -4.95
C ARG A 42 -30.25 26.87 -5.17
N LEU A 43 -30.91 27.80 -5.84
CA LEU A 43 -30.48 29.20 -5.92
C LEU A 43 -31.15 30.02 -4.81
N ILE A 44 -30.39 30.90 -4.17
CA ILE A 44 -30.85 31.83 -3.14
C ILE A 44 -30.41 33.26 -3.47
N SER A 45 -31.15 34.25 -3.02
CA SER A 45 -30.83 35.67 -3.18
C SER A 45 -30.65 36.31 -1.83
N ALA A 46 -29.71 37.24 -1.66
CA ALA A 46 -29.60 38.04 -0.44
C ALA A 46 -30.58 39.24 -0.42
N ILE A 47 -31.30 39.47 -1.52
CA ILE A 47 -32.26 40.56 -1.68
C ILE A 47 -33.60 40.05 -2.22
N GLU A 48 -34.71 40.73 -1.92
CA GLU A 48 -36.06 40.34 -2.36
C GLU A 48 -36.48 40.93 -3.71
N GLY A 49 -35.81 42.00 -4.16
CA GLY A 49 -36.03 42.64 -5.46
C GLY A 49 -34.74 43.19 -6.06
N THR A 50 -34.72 43.45 -7.37
CA THR A 50 -33.49 43.84 -8.10
C THR A 50 -32.95 45.24 -7.76
N GLY A 51 -33.76 46.13 -7.16
CA GLY A 51 -33.35 47.49 -6.80
C GLY A 51 -32.88 48.30 -8.01
N GLU A 52 -31.84 49.12 -7.83
CA GLU A 52 -31.10 49.78 -8.93
C GLU A 52 -29.61 49.36 -8.91
N ARG A 53 -29.31 48.16 -8.41
CA ARG A 53 -27.92 47.71 -8.27
C ARG A 53 -27.37 47.20 -9.59
N ASP A 54 -26.11 47.55 -9.85
CA ASP A 54 -25.33 47.00 -10.97
C ASP A 54 -24.84 45.57 -10.71
N ALA A 55 -24.87 45.12 -9.45
CA ALA A 55 -24.44 43.78 -9.05
C ALA A 55 -25.35 43.25 -7.94
N LEU A 56 -25.92 42.07 -8.16
CA LEU A 56 -26.86 41.43 -7.26
C LEU A 56 -26.18 40.29 -6.50
N PRO A 57 -26.21 40.30 -5.16
CA PRO A 57 -25.64 39.23 -4.34
C PRO A 57 -26.61 38.05 -4.24
N LEU A 58 -26.29 36.97 -4.93
CA LEU A 58 -27.02 35.70 -4.91
C LEU A 58 -26.11 34.58 -4.36
N GLY A 59 -26.63 33.36 -4.25
CA GLY A 59 -25.89 32.20 -3.81
C GLY A 59 -26.41 30.91 -4.45
N LEU A 60 -25.51 29.94 -4.62
CA LEU A 60 -25.82 28.57 -4.98
C LEU A 60 -25.60 27.68 -3.76
N GLU A 61 -26.69 27.18 -3.18
CA GLU A 61 -26.67 26.40 -1.94
C GLU A 61 -26.71 24.90 -2.24
N PHE A 62 -25.78 24.16 -1.65
CA PHE A 62 -25.75 22.71 -1.59
C PHE A 62 -25.91 22.23 -0.15
N GLN A 63 -26.81 21.28 0.07
CA GLN A 63 -26.92 20.49 1.30
C GLN A 63 -26.64 19.03 0.96
N LEU A 64 -25.77 18.40 1.74
CA LEU A 64 -25.25 17.06 1.47
C LEU A 64 -25.64 16.11 2.59
N GLN A 65 -25.93 14.86 2.23
CA GLN A 65 -26.13 13.80 3.23
C GLN A 65 -24.84 13.54 4.02
N PRO A 66 -24.93 13.06 5.28
CA PRO A 66 -23.75 12.75 6.07
C PRO A 66 -22.79 11.80 5.35
N GLY A 67 -21.50 12.16 5.31
CA GLY A 67 -20.44 11.40 4.64
C GLY A 67 -20.29 11.67 3.15
N TRP A 68 -21.18 12.47 2.55
CA TRP A 68 -21.08 12.91 1.15
C TRP A 68 -20.41 14.28 1.04
N LYS A 69 -19.65 14.46 -0.03
CA LYS A 69 -18.92 15.69 -0.37
C LYS A 69 -19.11 16.05 -1.84
N ILE A 70 -18.94 17.34 -2.16
CA ILE A 70 -18.79 17.85 -3.53
C ILE A 70 -17.43 18.52 -3.68
N TYR A 71 -17.01 18.76 -4.92
CA TYR A 71 -15.66 19.19 -5.21
C TYR A 71 -15.49 20.70 -5.28
N TRP A 72 -14.27 21.13 -4.95
CA TRP A 72 -13.78 22.47 -5.20
C TRP A 72 -13.39 22.65 -6.67
N ARG A 73 -13.24 23.90 -7.13
CA ARG A 73 -12.88 24.24 -8.52
C ARG A 73 -11.66 23.47 -9.04
N THR A 74 -10.72 23.17 -8.15
CA THR A 74 -9.60 22.25 -8.40
C THR A 74 -9.79 21.02 -7.50
N PRO A 75 -10.33 19.90 -8.02
CA PRO A 75 -10.84 18.80 -7.20
C PRO A 75 -9.77 17.92 -6.53
N GLY A 76 -8.50 18.04 -6.94
CA GLY A 76 -7.40 17.17 -6.51
C GLY A 76 -7.18 16.00 -7.48
N ASP A 77 -6.81 14.84 -6.94
CA ASP A 77 -6.42 13.65 -7.73
C ASP A 77 -7.59 13.00 -8.48
N ALA A 78 -8.84 13.25 -8.06
CA ALA A 78 -10.04 12.70 -8.67
C ALA A 78 -11.26 13.61 -8.50
N GLY A 79 -12.18 13.56 -9.47
CA GLY A 79 -13.46 14.25 -9.46
C GLY A 79 -13.54 15.47 -10.38
N PHE A 80 -14.68 16.17 -10.38
CA PHE A 80 -14.86 17.43 -11.11
C PHE A 80 -15.78 18.38 -10.31
N PRO A 81 -15.56 19.71 -10.39
CA PRO A 81 -16.36 20.70 -9.67
C PRO A 81 -17.78 20.82 -10.22
N PRO A 82 -18.71 21.44 -9.48
CA PRO A 82 -19.93 21.98 -10.07
C PRO A 82 -19.60 22.96 -11.19
N ILE A 83 -20.16 22.75 -12.39
CA ILE A 83 -19.94 23.62 -13.56
C ILE A 83 -21.29 24.18 -14.01
N PRO A 84 -21.73 25.34 -13.49
CA PRO A 84 -23.02 25.90 -13.85
C PRO A 84 -23.05 26.47 -15.27
N ASP A 85 -24.05 26.08 -16.06
CA ASP A 85 -24.43 26.73 -17.32
C ASP A 85 -25.59 27.70 -17.08
N TRP A 86 -25.28 29.00 -17.11
CA TRP A 86 -26.22 30.10 -16.88
C TRP A 86 -26.98 30.55 -18.13
N SER A 87 -26.72 29.95 -19.30
CA SER A 87 -27.35 30.34 -20.58
C SER A 87 -28.88 30.39 -20.60
N PRO A 88 -29.64 29.65 -19.76
CA PRO A 88 -31.09 29.76 -19.70
C PRO A 88 -31.61 31.00 -18.94
N SER A 89 -30.73 31.81 -18.35
CA SER A 89 -31.10 32.99 -17.57
C SER A 89 -31.64 34.12 -18.45
N ALA A 90 -32.46 35.00 -17.87
CA ALA A 90 -32.99 36.19 -18.53
C ALA A 90 -32.61 37.47 -17.76
N ASN A 91 -32.23 38.51 -18.50
CA ASN A 91 -31.71 39.78 -17.96
C ASN A 91 -30.39 39.61 -17.17
N VAL A 92 -29.54 38.64 -17.55
CA VAL A 92 -28.25 38.35 -16.89
C VAL A 92 -27.12 38.52 -17.90
N SER A 93 -26.21 39.45 -17.64
CA SER A 93 -25.03 39.73 -18.47
C SER A 93 -23.84 38.84 -18.08
N ASN A 94 -23.61 38.69 -16.77
CA ASN A 94 -22.52 37.86 -16.24
C ASN A 94 -22.87 37.32 -14.86
N VAL A 95 -22.32 36.15 -14.51
CA VAL A 95 -22.42 35.55 -13.18
C VAL A 95 -21.02 35.16 -12.74
N GLU A 96 -20.52 35.83 -11.70
CA GLU A 96 -19.26 35.46 -11.07
C GLU A 96 -19.54 34.56 -9.87
N MET A 97 -19.10 33.30 -9.94
CA MET A 97 -19.18 32.35 -8.84
C MET A 97 -17.87 32.39 -8.04
N ARG A 98 -17.98 32.73 -6.76
CA ARG A 98 -16.84 32.78 -5.84
C ARG A 98 -16.80 31.52 -4.99
N TRP A 99 -15.59 31.09 -4.64
CA TRP A 99 -15.35 29.79 -4.02
C TRP A 99 -14.90 29.97 -2.57
N PRO A 100 -15.71 29.56 -1.59
CA PRO A 100 -15.28 29.49 -0.20
C PRO A 100 -14.05 28.58 -0.04
N ARG A 101 -13.26 28.79 1.01
CA ARG A 101 -12.11 27.93 1.32
C ARG A 101 -12.54 26.44 1.40
N PRO A 102 -11.90 25.53 0.64
CA PRO A 102 -12.24 24.12 0.67
C PRO A 102 -11.67 23.41 1.91
N ASP A 103 -12.14 22.20 2.15
CA ASP A 103 -11.51 21.24 3.05
C ASP A 103 -10.74 20.18 2.23
N ARG A 104 -9.65 19.65 2.80
CA ARG A 104 -8.90 18.50 2.26
C ARG A 104 -9.51 17.20 2.75
N PHE A 105 -9.69 16.25 1.84
CA PHE A 105 -10.14 14.90 2.13
C PHE A 105 -9.19 13.88 1.53
N GLU A 106 -8.92 12.81 2.27
CA GLU A 106 -8.06 11.72 1.85
C GLU A 106 -8.87 10.42 1.84
N ILE A 107 -8.90 9.73 0.70
CA ILE A 107 -9.57 8.44 0.53
C ILE A 107 -8.65 7.57 -0.35
N PHE A 108 -8.25 6.39 0.14
CA PHE A 108 -7.36 5.45 -0.59
C PHE A 108 -6.07 6.10 -1.13
N ASP A 109 -5.40 6.90 -0.32
CA ASP A 109 -4.19 7.66 -0.67
C ASP A 109 -4.37 8.71 -1.80
N LEU A 110 -5.61 8.96 -2.25
CA LEU A 110 -5.97 10.06 -3.15
C LEU A 110 -6.44 11.28 -2.36
N GLU A 111 -5.85 12.43 -2.66
CA GLU A 111 -6.21 13.70 -2.04
C GLU A 111 -7.23 14.45 -2.89
N THR A 112 -8.34 14.84 -2.26
CA THR A 112 -9.43 15.59 -2.91
C THR A 112 -9.76 16.85 -2.13
N LEU A 113 -10.17 17.89 -2.85
CA LEU A 113 -10.53 19.19 -2.31
C LEU A 113 -12.01 19.43 -2.53
N GLY A 114 -12.72 19.83 -1.48
CA GLY A 114 -14.17 19.97 -1.58
C GLY A 114 -14.87 20.49 -0.34
N TYR A 115 -16.15 20.15 -0.25
CA TYR A 115 -17.05 20.57 0.81
C TYR A 115 -17.94 19.41 1.25
N LYS A 116 -18.22 19.33 2.55
CA LYS A 116 -19.15 18.37 3.17
C LYS A 116 -20.28 19.11 3.88
N ASP A 117 -21.34 18.39 4.21
CA ASP A 117 -22.52 18.87 4.97
C ASP A 117 -23.30 20.00 4.27
N GLU A 118 -22.74 21.20 4.15
CA GLU A 118 -23.37 22.37 3.54
C GLU A 118 -22.32 23.31 2.93
N VAL A 119 -22.58 23.81 1.71
CA VAL A 119 -21.81 24.92 1.13
C VAL A 119 -22.71 25.85 0.34
N VAL A 120 -22.49 27.16 0.49
CA VAL A 120 -23.05 28.18 -0.40
C VAL A 120 -21.92 28.81 -1.19
N PHE A 121 -22.02 28.77 -2.51
CA PHE A 121 -21.14 29.53 -3.39
C PHE A 121 -21.73 30.92 -3.61
N PRO A 122 -21.08 32.00 -3.13
CA PRO A 122 -21.55 33.35 -3.37
C PRO A 122 -21.51 33.68 -4.87
N LEU A 123 -22.59 34.26 -5.38
CA LEU A 123 -22.73 34.67 -6.77
C LEU A 123 -22.83 36.19 -6.84
N THR A 124 -22.04 36.80 -7.71
CA THR A 124 -22.21 38.20 -8.12
C THR A 124 -22.86 38.21 -9.50
N VAL A 125 -24.15 38.54 -9.55
CA VAL A 125 -24.93 38.54 -10.80
C VAL A 125 -25.04 39.96 -11.34
N ILE A 126 -24.56 40.18 -12.56
CA ILE A 126 -24.63 41.47 -13.25
C ILE A 126 -25.86 41.45 -14.17
N PRO A 127 -26.90 42.28 -13.92
CA PRO A 127 -28.06 42.35 -14.80
C PRO A 127 -27.71 43.05 -16.12
N GLU A 128 -28.37 42.68 -17.21
CA GLU A 128 -28.25 43.41 -18.49
C GLU A 128 -28.92 44.79 -18.41
N THR A 129 -30.09 44.84 -17.75
CA THR A 129 -30.87 46.04 -17.48
C THR A 129 -31.09 46.16 -15.97
N PRO A 130 -30.30 46.99 -15.26
CA PRO A 130 -30.50 47.25 -13.84
C PRO A 130 -31.93 47.70 -13.53
N GLY A 131 -32.49 47.17 -12.44
CA GLY A 131 -33.85 47.46 -11.96
C GLY A 131 -35.02 46.83 -12.73
N ALA A 132 -34.77 46.16 -13.86
CA ALA A 132 -35.74 45.25 -14.43
C ALA A 132 -35.80 43.93 -13.62
N PRO A 133 -36.90 43.15 -13.73
CA PRO A 133 -36.95 41.79 -13.17
C PRO A 133 -35.84 40.91 -13.75
N LEU A 134 -35.35 39.96 -12.96
CA LEU A 134 -34.26 39.05 -13.34
C LEU A 134 -34.66 37.60 -13.08
N GLN A 135 -34.37 36.72 -14.04
CA GLN A 135 -34.52 35.28 -13.86
C GLN A 135 -33.15 34.64 -13.96
N LEU A 136 -32.66 34.09 -12.85
CA LEU A 136 -31.46 33.29 -12.84
C LEU A 136 -31.85 31.82 -13.01
N ALA A 137 -31.37 31.18 -14.06
CA ALA A 137 -31.61 29.77 -14.33
C ALA A 137 -30.30 29.07 -14.72
N ALA A 138 -30.10 27.86 -14.21
CA ALA A 138 -28.85 27.14 -14.40
C ALA A 138 -29.07 25.63 -14.55
N LYS A 139 -28.27 25.04 -15.43
CA LYS A 139 -28.01 23.60 -15.43
C LYS A 139 -26.66 23.34 -14.80
N ILE A 140 -26.61 22.50 -13.78
CA ILE A 140 -25.40 22.31 -12.98
C ILE A 140 -25.08 20.82 -12.94
N PRO A 141 -24.24 20.30 -13.84
CA PRO A 141 -23.54 19.05 -13.60
C PRO A 141 -22.63 19.20 -12.38
N TYR A 142 -22.70 18.23 -11.47
CA TYR A 142 -21.81 18.13 -10.32
C TYR A 142 -21.59 16.67 -9.93
N LEU A 143 -20.51 16.43 -9.21
CA LEU A 143 -20.16 15.12 -8.68
C LEU A 143 -20.34 15.11 -7.16
N ALA A 144 -21.18 14.21 -6.64
CA ALA A 144 -21.28 13.95 -5.22
C ALA A 144 -20.52 12.66 -4.90
N CYS A 145 -19.63 12.68 -3.93
CA CYS A 145 -18.77 11.54 -3.61
C CYS A 145 -18.77 11.19 -2.13
N SER A 146 -18.74 9.88 -1.83
CA SER A 146 -18.45 9.31 -0.51
C SER A 146 -17.33 8.27 -0.66
N GLU A 147 -17.63 6.98 -0.54
CA GLU A 147 -16.76 5.88 -0.99
C GLU A 147 -16.88 5.65 -2.51
N VAL A 148 -17.98 6.13 -3.10
CA VAL A 148 -18.24 6.11 -4.55
C VAL A 148 -18.64 7.52 -4.98
N CYS A 149 -18.25 7.93 -6.18
CA CYS A 149 -18.62 9.22 -6.76
C CYS A 149 -19.73 9.05 -7.81
N ILE A 150 -20.85 9.77 -7.63
CA ILE A 150 -22.04 9.68 -8.48
C ILE A 150 -22.29 11.04 -9.16
N PRO A 151 -22.34 11.09 -10.51
CA PRO A 151 -22.63 12.32 -11.23
C PRO A 151 -24.12 12.64 -11.20
N TYR A 152 -24.45 13.90 -10.93
CA TYR A 152 -25.80 14.43 -10.93
C TYR A 152 -25.88 15.70 -11.79
N GLU A 153 -27.09 16.04 -12.21
CA GLU A 153 -27.40 17.30 -12.86
C GLU A 153 -28.58 17.94 -12.14
N ALA A 154 -28.41 19.19 -11.69
CA ALA A 154 -29.49 19.98 -11.11
C ALA A 154 -29.99 21.03 -12.12
N ASN A 155 -31.31 21.19 -12.20
CA ASN A 155 -31.96 22.21 -13.04
C ASN A 155 -32.63 23.25 -12.13
N LEU A 156 -31.99 24.41 -11.98
CA LEU A 156 -32.38 25.42 -11.00
C LEU A 156 -32.99 26.65 -11.67
N SER A 157 -33.95 27.29 -11.01
CA SER A 157 -34.47 28.59 -11.41
C SER A 157 -34.85 29.43 -10.19
N LEU A 158 -34.53 30.72 -10.25
CA LEU A 158 -34.89 31.73 -9.28
C LEU A 158 -35.35 32.99 -10.01
N ASN A 159 -36.55 33.47 -9.66
CA ASN A 159 -37.10 34.71 -10.19
C ASN A 159 -36.98 35.81 -9.13
N LEU A 160 -36.32 36.91 -9.49
CA LEU A 160 -36.18 38.10 -8.67
C LEU A 160 -37.00 39.25 -9.30
N PRO A 161 -38.07 39.72 -8.64
CA PRO A 161 -38.92 40.77 -9.19
C PRO A 161 -38.20 42.13 -9.20
N ALA A 162 -38.69 43.04 -10.05
CA ALA A 162 -38.38 44.46 -9.89
C ALA A 162 -39.01 44.99 -8.60
N GLY A 163 -38.27 45.82 -7.86
CA GLY A 163 -38.73 46.35 -6.57
C GLY A 163 -37.58 46.74 -5.65
N ALA A 164 -37.90 47.04 -4.40
CA ALA A 164 -36.91 47.40 -3.39
C ALA A 164 -35.95 46.22 -3.11
N ASP A 165 -34.66 46.51 -2.92
CA ASP A 165 -33.59 45.56 -2.64
C ASP A 165 -33.47 45.24 -1.13
N THR A 166 -34.60 45.01 -0.48
CA THR A 166 -34.64 44.62 0.94
C THR A 166 -33.93 43.29 1.15
N ALA A 167 -33.23 43.15 2.29
CA ALA A 167 -32.52 41.92 2.63
C ALA A 167 -33.49 40.75 2.75
N SER A 168 -33.18 39.64 2.08
CA SER A 168 -33.96 38.40 2.16
C SER A 168 -33.63 37.61 3.45
N PRO A 169 -34.41 36.57 3.78
CA PRO A 169 -34.06 35.64 4.86
C PRO A 169 -32.71 34.92 4.68
N ASP A 170 -32.29 34.68 3.44
CA ASP A 170 -31.06 33.95 3.11
C ASP A 170 -29.81 34.84 3.07
N ALA A 171 -29.96 36.17 3.21
CA ALA A 171 -28.85 37.13 3.13
C ALA A 171 -27.71 36.81 4.11
N HIS A 172 -28.05 36.43 5.35
CA HIS A 172 -27.07 36.06 6.37
C HIS A 172 -26.27 34.80 6.00
N LEU A 173 -26.93 33.81 5.38
CA LEU A 173 -26.28 32.57 4.97
C LEU A 173 -25.26 32.84 3.87
N ILE A 174 -25.62 33.65 2.88
CA ILE A 174 -24.71 34.08 1.80
C ILE A 174 -23.52 34.84 2.40
N SER A 175 -23.74 35.81 3.28
CA SER A 175 -22.65 36.56 3.93
C SER A 175 -21.71 35.69 4.77
N ARG A 176 -22.19 34.61 5.38
CA ARG A 176 -21.35 33.67 6.14
C ARG A 176 -20.34 32.96 5.24
N TYR A 177 -20.78 32.46 4.08
CA TYR A 177 -19.90 31.78 3.14
C TYR A 177 -19.05 32.76 2.32
N ASP A 178 -19.54 33.97 2.10
CA ASP A 178 -18.76 35.08 1.53
C ASP A 178 -17.53 35.41 2.38
N GLY A 179 -17.70 35.47 3.71
CA GLY A 179 -16.59 35.66 4.64
C GLY A 179 -15.58 34.50 4.71
N ALA A 180 -15.88 33.35 4.09
CA ALA A 180 -14.98 32.22 3.97
C ALA A 180 -14.26 32.16 2.61
N VAL A 181 -14.58 33.07 1.67
CA VAL A 181 -13.86 33.20 0.40
C VAL A 181 -12.45 33.74 0.66
N PRO A 182 -11.39 33.12 0.12
CA PRO A 182 -10.03 33.64 0.24
C PRO A 182 -9.93 35.10 -0.24
N VAL A 183 -9.30 35.96 0.56
CA VAL A 183 -9.09 37.38 0.20
C VAL A 183 -7.73 37.58 -0.46
N PRO A 184 -7.50 38.66 -1.22
CA PRO A 184 -6.17 38.99 -1.73
C PRO A 184 -5.12 39.04 -0.60
N ALA A 185 -3.96 38.40 -0.81
CA ALA A 185 -2.95 38.22 0.24
C ALA A 185 -2.39 39.53 0.84
N ASP A 186 -2.34 40.60 0.03
CA ASP A 186 -1.93 41.95 0.45
C ASP A 186 -2.84 42.54 1.53
N GLN A 187 -4.15 42.24 1.49
CA GLN A 187 -5.14 42.68 2.47
C GLN A 187 -5.00 41.96 3.81
N ALA A 188 -4.48 40.72 3.80
CA ALA A 188 -4.30 39.89 4.99
C ALA A 188 -2.89 39.96 5.59
N GLY A 189 -2.00 40.78 5.02
CA GLY A 189 -0.62 40.94 5.50
C GLY A 189 0.24 39.69 5.33
N ILE A 190 -0.05 38.87 4.31
CA ILE A 190 0.73 37.71 3.89
C ILE A 190 1.36 38.02 2.54
N THR A 191 2.64 37.72 2.36
CA THR A 191 3.35 37.92 1.10
C THR A 191 4.13 36.68 0.71
N PHE A 192 4.31 36.47 -0.59
CA PHE A 192 5.06 35.34 -1.14
C PHE A 192 6.36 35.84 -1.79
N PRO A 193 7.43 36.11 -1.01
CA PRO A 193 8.62 36.80 -1.52
C PRO A 193 9.44 35.98 -2.52
N GLN A 194 9.37 34.64 -2.44
CA GLN A 194 10.18 33.75 -3.25
C GLN A 194 9.42 32.45 -3.52
N ALA A 195 9.44 32.03 -4.79
CA ALA A 195 8.96 30.73 -5.21
C ALA A 195 9.81 30.21 -6.37
N GLY A 196 10.13 28.92 -6.35
CA GLY A 196 10.85 28.30 -7.45
C GLY A 196 10.68 26.80 -7.48
N PHE A 197 11.02 26.21 -8.62
CA PHE A 197 10.72 24.82 -8.90
C PHE A 197 11.89 24.10 -9.59
N ASP A 198 11.89 22.78 -9.49
CA ASP A 198 12.84 21.88 -10.16
C ASP A 198 12.05 20.69 -10.72
N ILE A 199 12.42 20.22 -11.92
CA ILE A 199 11.76 19.08 -12.58
C ILE A 199 12.79 17.97 -12.75
N LYS A 200 12.51 16.79 -12.18
CA LYS A 200 13.35 15.59 -12.32
C LYS A 200 12.48 14.40 -12.66
N GLU A 201 12.80 13.72 -13.76
CA GLU A 201 12.08 12.50 -14.19
C GLU A 201 10.55 12.70 -14.23
N ASP A 202 10.09 13.82 -14.81
CA ASP A 202 8.69 14.26 -14.90
C ASP A 202 7.97 14.55 -13.56
N VAL A 203 8.70 14.59 -12.44
CA VAL A 203 8.20 15.05 -11.14
C VAL A 203 8.60 16.51 -10.91
N ILE A 204 7.61 17.37 -10.68
CA ILE A 204 7.79 18.78 -10.34
C ILE A 204 7.91 18.91 -8.82
N THR A 205 9.02 19.48 -8.36
CA THR A 205 9.18 19.91 -6.96
C THR A 205 9.12 21.43 -6.91
N LEU A 206 8.15 21.97 -6.19
CA LEU A 206 7.91 23.40 -6.03
C LEU A 206 8.19 23.82 -4.58
N GLN A 207 8.86 24.95 -4.41
CA GLN A 207 9.05 25.58 -3.10
C GLN A 207 8.50 26.99 -3.12
N ILE A 208 7.62 27.30 -2.17
CA ILE A 208 7.02 28.63 -2.00
C ILE A 208 7.30 29.09 -0.58
N GLN A 209 7.85 30.29 -0.41
CA GLN A 209 7.94 30.95 0.89
C GLN A 209 6.77 31.90 1.06
N ALA A 210 6.11 31.83 2.21
CA ALA A 210 5.17 32.84 2.68
C ALA A 210 5.71 33.54 3.91
N THR A 211 5.46 34.83 4.04
CA THR A 211 5.79 35.63 5.22
C THR A 211 4.53 36.32 5.72
N SER A 212 4.31 36.29 7.03
CA SER A 212 3.14 36.94 7.66
C SER A 212 3.56 37.94 8.72
N ARG A 213 2.82 39.06 8.80
CA ARG A 213 2.96 40.04 9.89
C ARG A 213 2.48 39.50 11.24
N VAL A 214 1.57 38.54 11.21
CA VAL A 214 1.02 37.85 12.37
C VAL A 214 1.40 36.38 12.20
N GLY A 215 2.29 35.88 13.05
CA GLY A 215 2.91 34.55 12.90
C GLY A 215 1.91 33.45 12.57
N PHE A 216 2.39 32.46 11.81
CA PHE A 216 1.66 31.28 11.40
C PHE A 216 1.48 30.30 12.58
N ASP A 217 0.33 29.63 12.62
CA ASP A 217 0.06 28.54 13.57
C ASP A 217 0.10 27.18 12.88
N GLN A 218 -0.88 26.93 11.99
CA GLN A 218 -0.98 25.70 11.20
C GLN A 218 -1.35 26.06 9.76
N PRO A 219 -0.43 26.68 9.01
CA PRO A 219 -0.75 27.10 7.66
C PRO A 219 -0.76 25.91 6.72
N ASP A 220 -1.66 25.94 5.75
CA ASP A 220 -1.73 25.00 4.64
C ASP A 220 -1.86 25.78 3.32
N LEU A 221 -1.52 25.14 2.22
CA LEU A 221 -1.36 25.75 0.91
C LEU A 221 -1.94 24.84 -0.17
N ILE A 222 -2.77 25.38 -1.06
CA ILE A 222 -3.13 24.76 -2.34
C ILE A 222 -2.44 25.52 -3.46
N VAL A 223 -1.96 24.77 -4.45
CA VAL A 223 -1.34 25.31 -5.66
C VAL A 223 -2.21 24.91 -6.85
N GLU A 224 -2.62 25.92 -7.62
CA GLU A 224 -3.31 25.79 -8.90
C GLU A 224 -2.36 26.25 -10.00
N GLY A 225 -1.86 25.30 -10.79
CA GLY A 225 -0.94 25.59 -11.89
C GLY A 225 -1.60 25.58 -13.26
N PRO A 226 -0.80 25.55 -14.33
CA PRO A 226 -1.27 25.46 -15.71
C PRO A 226 -2.16 24.24 -15.95
N GLU A 227 -2.97 24.30 -17.00
CA GLU A 227 -3.86 23.20 -17.39
C GLU A 227 -3.09 21.88 -17.55
N GLY A 228 -3.60 20.82 -16.92
CA GLY A 228 -2.95 19.50 -16.88
C GLY A 228 -1.95 19.29 -15.74
N SER A 229 -1.62 20.33 -14.98
CA SER A 229 -0.79 20.19 -13.77
C SER A 229 -1.60 19.70 -12.57
N TYR A 230 -0.95 18.92 -11.71
CA TYR A 230 -1.50 18.51 -10.41
C TYR A 230 -0.45 18.71 -9.32
N PHE A 231 -0.89 19.00 -8.11
CA PHE A 231 -0.03 19.24 -6.96
C PHE A 231 -0.62 18.60 -5.70
N HIS A 232 0.20 17.84 -4.99
CA HIS A 232 -0.17 17.18 -3.75
C HIS A 232 -0.02 18.11 -2.53
N LYS A 233 -0.46 17.63 -1.37
CA LYS A 233 -0.29 18.29 -0.08
C LYS A 233 1.13 18.85 0.15
N PRO A 234 1.27 20.12 0.54
CA PRO A 234 2.56 20.71 0.86
C PRO A 234 3.17 20.10 2.13
N LYS A 235 4.49 19.93 2.13
CA LYS A 235 5.28 19.83 3.36
C LYS A 235 5.61 21.23 3.84
N VAL A 236 5.14 21.55 5.04
CA VAL A 236 5.29 22.89 5.63
C VAL A 236 6.47 22.92 6.60
N GLN A 237 7.35 23.91 6.45
CA GLN A 237 8.45 24.19 7.37
C GLN A 237 8.30 25.62 7.90
N LEU A 238 8.02 25.75 9.20
CA LEU A 238 7.92 27.05 9.87
C LEU A 238 9.29 27.51 10.36
N ALA A 239 9.58 28.80 10.18
CA ALA A 239 10.73 29.43 10.81
C ALA A 239 10.54 29.53 12.33
N ALA A 240 11.62 29.65 13.10
CA ALA A 240 11.57 29.65 14.57
C ALA A 240 10.72 30.79 15.18
N ALA A 241 10.55 31.91 14.46
CA ALA A 241 9.71 33.03 14.88
C ALA A 241 8.26 32.93 14.35
N ASN A 242 7.91 31.84 13.65
CA ASN A 242 6.64 31.59 12.97
C ASN A 242 6.19 32.68 12.00
N ASP A 243 7.02 33.68 11.69
CA ASP A 243 6.73 34.77 10.75
C ASP A 243 6.96 34.37 9.29
N GLN A 244 7.62 33.23 9.06
CA GLN A 244 7.89 32.67 7.73
C GLN A 244 7.53 31.18 7.68
N ALA A 245 6.97 30.76 6.55
CA ALA A 245 6.66 29.38 6.24
C ALA A 245 7.21 29.04 4.85
N VAL A 246 7.88 27.89 4.71
CA VAL A 246 8.32 27.35 3.42
C VAL A 246 7.49 26.11 3.13
N PHE A 247 6.80 26.12 2.00
CA PHE A 247 5.96 25.04 1.51
C PHE A 247 6.70 24.31 0.40
N THR A 248 6.95 23.01 0.58
CA THR A 248 7.48 22.14 -0.47
C THR A 248 6.36 21.28 -1.02
N VAL A 249 6.05 21.44 -2.29
CA VAL A 249 4.93 20.82 -2.99
C VAL A 249 5.48 19.90 -4.07
N GLN A 250 4.94 18.70 -4.18
CA GLN A 250 5.25 17.79 -5.29
C GLN A 250 4.07 17.74 -6.24
N GLY A 251 4.36 17.65 -7.53
CA GLY A 251 3.35 17.62 -8.59
C GLY A 251 3.91 17.06 -9.88
N GLY A 252 3.14 17.20 -10.96
CA GLY A 252 3.50 16.71 -12.28
C GLY A 252 2.54 17.19 -13.35
N GLY A 253 2.61 16.55 -14.53
CA GLY A 253 1.64 16.72 -15.62
C GLY A 253 1.95 17.82 -16.65
N VAL A 254 2.95 18.67 -16.39
CA VAL A 254 3.35 19.76 -17.30
C VAL A 254 4.86 19.89 -17.43
N LYS A 255 5.31 20.49 -18.54
CA LYS A 255 6.72 20.76 -18.83
C LYS A 255 7.19 22.09 -18.23
N GLU A 256 8.51 22.28 -18.18
CA GLU A 256 9.16 23.46 -17.60
C GLU A 256 8.72 24.79 -18.24
N ASP A 257 8.53 24.80 -19.56
CA ASP A 257 8.10 25.97 -20.32
C ASP A 257 6.69 26.45 -19.93
N ALA A 258 5.76 25.52 -19.75
CA ALA A 258 4.41 25.82 -19.26
C ALA A 258 4.44 26.40 -17.83
N MET A 259 5.38 25.96 -16.98
CA MET A 259 5.50 26.43 -15.60
C MET A 259 6.09 27.84 -15.46
N LEU A 260 6.86 28.29 -16.45
CA LEU A 260 7.42 29.64 -16.48
C LEU A 260 6.54 30.65 -17.24
N ALA A 261 5.63 30.16 -18.10
CA ALA A 261 4.79 31.01 -18.92
C ALA A 261 3.73 31.77 -18.11
N ASP A 262 3.11 31.09 -17.14
CA ASP A 262 1.99 31.62 -16.36
C ASP A 262 2.31 31.71 -14.86
N ALA A 263 1.72 32.69 -14.18
CA ALA A 263 1.75 32.72 -12.72
C ALA A 263 0.83 31.63 -12.17
N ILE A 264 1.30 30.90 -11.16
CA ILE A 264 0.47 29.92 -10.45
C ILE A 264 -0.44 30.66 -9.46
N THR A 265 -1.63 30.13 -9.22
CA THR A 265 -2.52 30.64 -8.16
C THR A 265 -2.28 29.86 -6.89
N VAL A 266 -2.06 30.56 -5.78
CA VAL A 266 -1.75 29.97 -4.49
C VAL A 266 -2.82 30.38 -3.50
N THR A 267 -3.50 29.40 -2.92
CA THR A 267 -4.49 29.60 -1.85
C THR A 267 -3.90 29.14 -0.53
N LEU A 268 -3.59 30.07 0.39
CA LEU A 268 -3.04 29.78 1.71
C LEU A 268 -4.12 30.02 2.76
N TRP A 269 -4.26 29.12 3.73
CA TRP A 269 -5.05 29.41 4.92
C TRP A 269 -4.31 29.05 6.20
N ASP A 270 -4.61 29.80 7.25
CA ASP A 270 -4.08 29.60 8.60
C ASP A 270 -5.14 30.02 9.62
N GLY A 271 -5.75 29.02 10.27
CA GLY A 271 -6.93 29.20 11.10
C GLY A 271 -8.10 29.80 10.30
N THR A 272 -8.57 30.99 10.70
CA THR A 272 -9.66 31.70 10.03
C THR A 272 -9.20 32.63 8.91
N ARG A 273 -7.87 32.77 8.71
CA ARG A 273 -7.32 33.58 7.62
C ARG A 273 -7.23 32.71 6.39
N SER A 274 -7.79 33.16 5.28
CA SER A 274 -7.65 32.50 3.99
C SER A 274 -7.30 33.55 2.96
N VAL A 275 -6.25 33.31 2.18
CA VAL A 275 -5.73 34.24 1.18
C VAL A 275 -5.49 33.54 -0.13
N GLU A 276 -5.63 34.31 -1.21
CA GLU A 276 -5.30 33.89 -2.56
C GLU A 276 -4.35 34.92 -3.17
N ALA A 277 -3.33 34.44 -3.88
CA ALA A 277 -2.42 35.30 -4.63
C ALA A 277 -1.85 34.59 -5.87
N PRO A 278 -1.64 35.32 -6.98
CA PRO A 278 -0.79 34.85 -8.05
C PRO A 278 0.68 34.89 -7.60
N VAL A 279 1.43 33.83 -7.89
CA VAL A 279 2.86 33.69 -7.56
C VAL A 279 3.62 33.35 -8.83
N SER A 280 4.63 34.16 -9.15
CA SER A 280 5.55 33.89 -10.25
C SER A 280 6.66 32.93 -9.82
N LEU A 281 6.97 31.97 -10.67
CA LEU A 281 7.97 30.94 -10.41
C LEU A 281 9.32 31.27 -11.05
N SER A 282 10.41 30.87 -10.39
CA SER A 282 11.76 30.85 -10.97
C SER A 282 12.30 29.42 -11.08
N THR A 283 13.11 29.14 -12.11
CA THR A 283 13.82 27.86 -12.23
C THR A 283 14.86 27.71 -11.12
N GLY A 284 14.89 26.52 -10.51
CA GLY A 284 15.76 26.16 -9.40
C GLY A 284 15.06 26.35 -8.05
N LEU A 285 15.34 25.42 -7.12
CA LEU A 285 14.82 25.49 -5.77
C LEU A 285 15.54 26.61 -4.99
N PRO A 286 14.84 27.71 -4.62
CA PRO A 286 15.45 28.88 -4.00
C PRO A 286 15.93 28.58 -2.58
N PHE A 287 15.32 27.58 -1.93
CA PHE A 287 15.70 27.11 -0.62
C PHE A 287 16.45 25.79 -0.76
N ILE A 288 17.77 25.88 -0.76
CA ILE A 288 18.63 24.72 -0.50
C ILE A 288 18.38 24.34 0.96
N ALA A 289 17.36 23.52 1.17
CA ALA A 289 17.21 22.80 2.42
C ALA A 289 18.50 22.01 2.62
N SER A 290 19.30 22.42 3.61
CA SER A 290 20.12 21.44 4.30
C SER A 290 19.18 20.29 4.62
N ALA A 291 19.50 19.09 4.14
CA ALA A 291 18.75 17.89 4.42
C ALA A 291 18.76 17.63 5.94
N THR A 292 17.87 18.31 6.64
CA THR A 292 17.51 18.11 8.02
C THR A 292 16.01 17.92 8.02
N ASN A 293 15.64 16.64 7.93
CA ASN A 293 14.40 16.06 8.40
C ASN A 293 13.10 16.77 7.95
N ALA A 294 12.61 16.41 6.75
CA ALA A 294 11.18 16.18 6.63
C ALA A 294 10.81 15.05 7.63
N PRO A 295 9.57 14.99 8.17
CA PRO A 295 9.12 13.84 8.94
C PRO A 295 8.90 12.64 8.00
N ALA A 296 9.99 12.11 7.44
CA ALA A 296 10.15 10.70 7.06
C ALA A 296 10.33 9.82 8.31
N ASP A 297 10.44 10.45 9.48
CA ASP A 297 10.55 9.78 10.77
C ASP A 297 9.35 8.83 11.00
N SER A 298 8.11 9.20 10.67
CA SER A 298 6.99 8.27 10.89
C SER A 298 7.12 7.00 10.04
N GLY A 299 7.56 7.09 8.78
CA GLY A 299 7.71 5.94 7.89
C GLY A 299 8.95 5.09 8.21
N LEU A 300 10.13 5.71 8.31
CA LEU A 300 11.39 5.00 8.54
C LEU A 300 11.39 4.34 9.92
N TRP A 301 10.97 5.02 10.99
CA TRP A 301 10.89 4.42 12.32
C TRP A 301 9.87 3.27 12.37
N THR A 302 8.76 3.37 11.62
CA THR A 302 7.78 2.28 11.51
C THR A 302 8.38 1.07 10.80
N ILE A 303 9.12 1.28 9.70
CA ILE A 303 9.80 0.20 8.97
C ILE A 303 10.93 -0.42 9.81
N LEU A 304 11.73 0.40 10.49
CA LEU A 304 12.75 -0.09 11.42
C LEU A 304 12.10 -0.86 12.59
N GLY A 305 10.92 -0.44 13.03
CA GLY A 305 10.08 -1.16 13.99
C GLY A 305 9.63 -2.52 13.46
N PHE A 306 9.13 -2.59 12.23
CA PHE A 306 8.79 -3.85 11.58
C PHE A 306 10.01 -4.75 11.31
N ALA A 307 11.17 -4.17 10.98
CA ALA A 307 12.42 -4.90 10.84
C ALA A 307 12.88 -5.50 12.17
N LEU A 308 12.77 -4.74 13.27
CA LEU A 308 13.04 -5.23 14.62
C LEU A 308 12.06 -6.35 15.01
N LEU A 309 10.77 -6.16 14.75
CA LEU A 309 9.72 -7.17 14.98
C LEU A 309 9.98 -8.43 14.14
N GLY A 310 10.31 -8.28 12.87
CA GLY A 310 10.66 -9.37 11.96
C GLY A 310 11.84 -10.17 12.48
N GLY A 311 12.90 -9.49 12.93
CA GLY A 311 14.05 -10.11 13.58
C GLY A 311 13.67 -10.88 14.85
N LEU A 312 12.75 -10.34 15.65
CA LEU A 312 12.24 -11.02 16.84
C LEU A 312 11.45 -12.29 16.45
N ILE A 313 10.60 -12.22 15.42
CA ILE A 313 9.83 -13.35 14.89
C ILE A 313 10.75 -14.48 14.41
N LEU A 314 11.95 -14.17 13.87
CA LEU A 314 12.91 -15.19 13.46
C LEU A 314 13.28 -16.16 14.59
N ASN A 315 13.19 -15.75 15.86
CA ASN A 315 13.45 -16.64 17.00
C ASN A 315 12.38 -17.72 17.19
N LEU A 316 11.16 -17.52 16.69
CA LEU A 316 10.06 -18.48 16.76
C LEU A 316 10.15 -19.54 15.64
N MET A 317 11.01 -19.33 14.65
CA MET A 317 11.14 -20.24 13.52
C MET A 317 11.77 -21.57 13.92
N PRO A 318 11.29 -22.69 13.35
CA PRO A 318 11.67 -24.03 13.79
C PRO A 318 13.15 -24.37 13.59
N CYS A 319 13.90 -23.65 12.74
CA CYS A 319 15.35 -23.88 12.57
C CYS A 319 16.22 -23.08 13.55
N VAL A 320 15.70 -22.04 14.22
CA VAL A 320 16.47 -21.20 15.16
C VAL A 320 16.41 -21.74 16.59
N LEU A 321 15.26 -22.31 16.96
CA LEU A 321 15.01 -22.92 18.26
C LEU A 321 16.05 -24.01 18.67
N PRO A 322 16.52 -24.90 17.77
CA PRO A 322 17.54 -25.89 18.11
C PRO A 322 18.85 -25.26 18.58
N VAL A 323 19.33 -24.21 17.90
CA VAL A 323 20.59 -23.51 18.23
C VAL A 323 20.47 -22.78 19.57
N LEU A 324 19.34 -22.09 19.79
CA LEU A 324 19.05 -21.42 21.06
C LEU A 324 19.02 -22.42 22.23
N SER A 325 18.36 -23.56 22.05
CA SER A 325 18.27 -24.61 23.07
C SER A 325 19.64 -25.20 23.43
N LEU A 326 20.52 -25.42 22.44
CA LEU A 326 21.89 -25.91 22.65
C LEU A 326 22.74 -24.89 23.42
N LYS A 327 22.58 -23.60 23.13
CA LYS A 327 23.27 -22.53 23.86
C LYS A 327 22.79 -22.45 25.32
N LEU A 328 21.49 -22.54 25.55
CA LEU A 328 20.91 -22.57 26.90
C LEU A 328 21.38 -23.79 27.70
N LEU A 329 21.41 -24.97 27.08
CA LEU A 329 21.92 -26.20 27.70
C LEU A 329 23.42 -26.13 27.99
N SER A 330 24.21 -25.48 27.13
CA SER A 330 25.64 -25.21 27.37
C SER A 330 25.83 -24.29 28.58
N VAL A 331 24.96 -23.31 28.80
CA VAL A 331 25.05 -22.41 29.96
C VAL A 331 24.65 -23.14 31.25
N LEU A 332 23.62 -23.98 31.20
CA LEU A 332 23.17 -24.80 32.32
C LEU A 332 24.18 -25.88 32.71
N SER A 333 24.93 -26.45 31.75
CA SER A 333 25.99 -27.44 32.02
C SER A 333 27.26 -26.83 32.62
N HIS A 334 27.39 -25.49 32.61
CA HIS A 334 28.49 -24.74 33.25
C HIS A 334 28.10 -24.16 34.61
N GLY A 335 27.18 -24.82 35.33
CA GLY A 335 26.57 -24.44 36.62
C GLY A 335 27.56 -24.08 37.75
N GLY A 336 28.23 -22.94 37.61
CA GLY A 336 29.26 -22.44 38.52
C GLY A 336 30.18 -21.35 37.93
N SER A 337 30.07 -21.03 36.62
CA SER A 337 30.87 -19.94 36.02
C SER A 337 30.44 -18.56 36.54
N ALA A 338 31.39 -17.66 36.77
CA ALA A 338 31.11 -16.28 37.20
C ALA A 338 30.09 -15.60 36.27
N ARG A 339 29.11 -14.86 36.83
CA ARG A 339 28.07 -14.13 36.07
C ARG A 339 28.64 -13.33 34.88
N ARG A 340 29.85 -12.79 35.04
CA ARG A 340 30.60 -12.07 34.00
C ARG A 340 30.91 -12.92 32.76
N THR A 341 31.33 -14.17 32.93
CA THR A 341 31.67 -15.06 31.81
C THR A 341 30.43 -15.43 30.99
N VAL A 342 29.29 -15.64 31.66
CA VAL A 342 28.00 -15.89 30.99
C VAL A 342 27.57 -14.67 30.18
N ARG A 343 27.59 -13.47 30.80
CA ARG A 343 27.23 -12.21 30.12
C ARG A 343 28.08 -11.95 28.87
N VAL A 344 29.39 -12.05 29.00
CA VAL A 344 30.33 -11.82 27.89
C VAL A 344 30.13 -12.85 26.77
N GLY A 345 29.77 -14.10 27.11
CA GLY A 345 29.46 -15.12 26.11
C GLY A 345 28.16 -14.89 25.34
N PHE A 346 27.13 -14.29 25.96
CA PHE A 346 25.91 -13.88 25.26
C PHE A 346 26.11 -12.63 24.40
N LEU A 347 26.85 -11.64 24.91
CA LEU A 347 27.23 -10.45 24.13
C LEU A 347 28.08 -10.81 22.91
N ALA A 348 29.02 -11.74 23.05
CA ALA A 348 29.82 -12.22 21.91
C ALA A 348 28.95 -12.90 20.85
N SER A 349 27.94 -13.69 21.25
CA SER A 349 26.99 -14.29 20.30
C SER A 349 26.08 -13.25 19.63
N ALA A 350 25.59 -12.25 20.38
CA ALA A 350 24.84 -11.13 19.82
C ALA A 350 25.67 -10.33 18.80
N ALA A 351 26.95 -10.07 19.12
CA ALA A 351 27.88 -9.42 18.19
C ALA A 351 28.07 -10.26 16.91
N GLY A 352 28.21 -11.59 17.04
CA GLY A 352 28.30 -12.49 15.89
C GLY A 352 27.07 -12.45 14.98
N ILE A 353 25.87 -12.35 15.57
CA ILE A 353 24.61 -12.19 14.81
C ILE A 353 24.60 -10.87 14.05
N LEU A 354 24.90 -9.76 14.73
CA LEU A 354 24.93 -8.42 14.11
C LEU A 354 25.96 -8.35 12.98
N THR A 355 27.17 -8.90 13.19
CA THR A 355 28.20 -8.94 12.14
C THR A 355 27.75 -9.76 10.94
N ALA A 356 27.07 -10.91 11.14
CA ALA A 356 26.55 -11.70 10.02
C ALA A 356 25.50 -10.93 9.20
N PHE A 357 24.55 -10.26 9.85
CA PHE A 357 23.56 -9.43 9.14
C PHE A 357 24.18 -8.22 8.44
N LEU A 358 25.17 -7.57 9.04
CA LEU A 358 25.90 -6.47 8.40
C LEU A 358 26.71 -6.93 7.18
N ILE A 359 27.33 -8.12 7.24
CA ILE A 359 28.00 -8.71 6.08
C ILE A 359 27.00 -8.99 4.96
N LEU A 360 25.83 -9.55 5.28
CA LEU A 360 24.78 -9.81 4.30
C LEU A 360 24.22 -8.51 3.68
N GLY A 361 23.89 -7.53 4.52
CA GLY A 361 23.39 -6.22 4.07
C GLY A 361 24.44 -5.44 3.27
N GLY A 362 25.71 -5.51 3.69
CA GLY A 362 26.83 -4.91 2.96
C GLY A 362 27.09 -5.57 1.61
N ALA A 363 27.00 -6.90 1.53
CA ALA A 363 27.09 -7.62 0.26
C ALA A 363 25.96 -7.24 -0.69
N LEU A 364 24.72 -7.14 -0.20
CA LEU A 364 23.56 -6.69 -0.98
C LEU A 364 23.71 -5.24 -1.45
N ALA A 365 24.15 -4.33 -0.57
CA ALA A 365 24.42 -2.95 -0.92
C ALA A 365 25.51 -2.81 -2.00
N LEU A 366 26.59 -3.60 -1.90
CA LEU A 366 27.66 -3.64 -2.90
C LEU A 366 27.15 -4.14 -4.25
N MET A 367 26.34 -5.21 -4.26
CA MET A 367 25.76 -5.76 -5.49
C MET A 367 24.78 -4.79 -6.14
N LYS A 368 23.99 -4.05 -5.34
CA LYS A 368 23.11 -2.98 -5.82
C LYS A 368 23.91 -1.87 -6.51
N GLN A 369 25.02 -1.42 -5.91
CA GLN A 369 25.90 -0.41 -6.51
C GLN A 369 26.56 -0.89 -7.80
N ALA A 370 26.75 -2.21 -7.97
CA ALA A 370 27.26 -2.81 -9.20
C ALA A 370 26.20 -2.90 -10.32
N GLY A 371 24.98 -2.38 -10.11
CA GLY A 371 23.89 -2.42 -11.09
C GLY A 371 23.32 -3.81 -11.35
N ILE A 372 23.67 -4.79 -10.50
CA ILE A 372 23.14 -6.16 -10.61
C ILE A 372 21.78 -6.16 -9.91
N ALA A 373 20.70 -6.33 -10.68
CA ALA A 373 19.37 -6.55 -10.12
C ALA A 373 19.35 -7.88 -9.36
N VAL A 374 19.60 -7.82 -8.05
CA VAL A 374 19.53 -8.99 -7.17
C VAL A 374 18.11 -9.11 -6.66
N GLY A 375 17.31 -9.91 -7.37
CA GLY A 375 16.02 -10.37 -6.89
C GLY A 375 16.18 -11.16 -5.59
N TRP A 376 15.48 -10.77 -4.54
CA TRP A 376 15.49 -11.56 -3.32
C TRP A 376 14.66 -12.84 -3.52
N GLY A 377 15.29 -14.01 -3.33
CA GLY A 377 14.66 -15.32 -3.62
C GLY A 377 15.24 -16.07 -4.82
N ILE A 378 16.12 -15.48 -5.63
CA ILE A 378 16.81 -16.15 -6.76
C ILE A 378 17.53 -17.44 -6.34
N GLN A 379 17.92 -17.55 -5.06
CA GLN A 379 18.51 -18.77 -4.50
C GLN A 379 17.57 -19.99 -4.64
N PHE A 380 16.25 -19.78 -4.55
CA PHE A 380 15.25 -20.83 -4.74
C PHE A 380 15.08 -21.26 -6.19
N GLN A 381 15.57 -20.50 -7.17
CA GLN A 381 15.59 -20.97 -8.57
C GLN A 381 16.75 -21.96 -8.82
N ASN A 382 17.68 -22.12 -7.87
CA ASN A 382 18.82 -23.02 -8.00
C ASN A 382 18.53 -24.41 -7.37
N PRO A 383 18.47 -25.51 -8.17
CA PRO A 383 18.19 -26.86 -7.66
C PRO A 383 19.18 -27.34 -6.59
N LEU A 384 20.45 -26.97 -6.71
CA LEU A 384 21.49 -27.37 -5.76
C LEU A 384 21.23 -26.73 -4.40
N PHE A 385 20.85 -25.45 -4.37
CA PHE A 385 20.53 -24.75 -3.14
C PHE A 385 19.35 -25.39 -2.40
N ILE A 386 18.23 -25.67 -3.11
CA ILE A 386 17.07 -26.34 -2.51
C ILE A 386 17.44 -27.74 -2.01
N THR A 387 18.23 -28.50 -2.78
CA THR A 387 18.67 -29.85 -2.38
C THR A 387 19.46 -29.81 -1.08
N VAL A 388 20.44 -28.89 -0.97
CA VAL A 388 21.19 -28.69 0.28
C VAL A 388 20.26 -28.32 1.42
N MET A 389 19.25 -27.48 1.16
CA MET A 389 18.30 -27.05 2.18
C MET A 389 17.45 -28.19 2.72
N ILE A 390 16.90 -29.04 1.83
CA ILE A 390 16.13 -30.23 2.21
C ILE A 390 16.97 -31.12 3.12
N LEU A 391 18.23 -31.38 2.74
CA LEU A 391 19.13 -32.23 3.53
C LEU A 391 19.42 -31.62 4.92
N VAL A 392 19.65 -30.31 4.99
CA VAL A 392 19.89 -29.60 6.27
C VAL A 392 18.65 -29.64 7.15
N VAL A 393 17.47 -29.30 6.62
CA VAL A 393 16.20 -29.31 7.38
C VAL A 393 15.88 -30.69 7.93
N ILE A 394 16.08 -31.74 7.13
CA ILE A 394 15.87 -33.13 7.55
C ILE A 394 16.89 -33.54 8.61
N LEU A 395 18.14 -33.12 8.47
CA LEU A 395 19.17 -33.35 9.49
C LEU A 395 18.74 -32.72 10.82
N PHE A 396 18.27 -31.47 10.83
CA PHE A 396 17.78 -30.82 12.05
C PHE A 396 16.52 -31.49 12.62
N ALA A 397 15.57 -31.90 11.77
CA ALA A 397 14.39 -32.64 12.21
C ALA A 397 14.77 -33.95 12.93
N ALA A 398 15.70 -34.70 12.35
CA ALA A 398 16.20 -35.95 12.92
C ALA A 398 17.05 -35.72 14.18
N ASN A 399 17.77 -34.60 14.29
CA ASN A 399 18.44 -34.19 15.53
C ASN A 399 17.44 -33.88 16.66
N LEU A 400 16.34 -33.17 16.36
CA LEU A 400 15.28 -32.87 17.32
C LEU A 400 14.53 -34.12 17.79
N MET A 401 14.33 -35.10 16.90
CA MET A 401 13.79 -36.43 17.25
C MET A 401 14.73 -37.28 18.11
N GLY A 402 15.98 -36.83 18.32
CA GLY A 402 16.97 -37.54 19.14
C GLY A 402 17.58 -38.76 18.45
N LEU A 403 17.38 -38.91 17.13
CA LEU A 403 17.93 -40.02 16.35
C LEU A 403 19.47 -39.97 16.27
N PHE A 404 20.03 -38.77 16.33
CA PHE A 404 21.44 -38.52 16.54
C PHE A 404 21.65 -37.20 17.28
N GLN A 405 22.71 -37.11 18.06
CA GLN A 405 23.21 -35.85 18.59
C GLN A 405 24.36 -35.40 17.68
N LEU A 406 24.29 -34.19 17.13
CA LEU A 406 25.45 -33.52 16.50
C LEU A 406 26.55 -33.36 17.56
N ARG A 407 27.34 -34.41 17.78
CA ARG A 407 28.59 -34.33 18.51
C ARG A 407 29.63 -33.89 17.50
N LEU A 408 30.19 -32.70 17.71
CA LEU A 408 31.32 -32.19 16.94
C LEU A 408 32.39 -33.29 16.80
N PRO A 409 32.98 -33.48 15.61
CA PRO A 409 33.99 -34.52 15.38
C PRO A 409 35.07 -34.47 16.47
N GLY A 410 35.47 -35.63 17.01
CA GLY A 410 36.41 -35.71 18.13
C GLY A 410 37.69 -34.90 17.93
N SER A 411 38.17 -34.73 16.70
CA SER A 411 39.33 -33.91 16.35
C SER A 411 39.09 -32.40 16.54
N LEU A 412 37.90 -31.92 16.14
CA LEU A 412 37.50 -30.51 16.31
C LEU A 412 37.08 -30.23 17.76
N SER A 413 36.45 -31.21 18.41
CA SER A 413 36.18 -31.21 19.85
C SER A 413 37.46 -31.28 20.69
N ASN A 414 38.51 -31.98 20.23
CA ASN A 414 39.80 -32.06 20.92
C ASN A 414 40.67 -30.84 20.61
N TYR A 415 40.56 -30.22 19.43
CA TYR A 415 41.16 -28.91 19.17
C TYR A 415 40.46 -27.82 20.01
N ALA A 416 39.13 -27.88 20.14
CA ALA A 416 38.34 -27.03 21.03
C ALA A 416 38.52 -27.34 22.53
N ALA A 417 38.80 -28.60 22.90
CA ALA A 417 39.04 -29.01 24.28
C ALA A 417 40.51 -28.81 24.72
N ASN A 418 41.47 -28.91 23.80
CA ASN A 418 42.86 -28.51 24.04
C ASN A 418 43.03 -26.98 24.03
N ALA A 419 42.20 -26.26 23.26
CA ALA A 419 41.96 -24.83 23.47
C ALA A 419 41.17 -24.53 24.77
N GLY A 420 40.71 -25.56 25.48
CA GLY A 420 39.89 -25.47 26.69
C GLY A 420 40.66 -25.51 28.03
N ARG A 421 42.01 -25.56 28.02
CA ARG A 421 42.82 -25.46 29.25
C ARG A 421 43.27 -24.04 29.62
N GLY A 422 42.96 -23.04 28.80
CA GLY A 422 43.21 -21.64 29.12
C GLY A 422 42.17 -20.76 28.44
N GLN A 423 41.35 -20.06 29.24
CA GLN A 423 40.42 -19.00 28.84
C GLN A 423 39.55 -19.30 27.61
N LYS A 424 38.27 -19.66 27.85
CA LYS A 424 37.22 -19.65 26.84
C LYS A 424 37.24 -18.33 26.03
N GLY A 425 37.82 -18.36 24.84
CA GLY A 425 37.91 -17.19 23.99
C GLY A 425 36.53 -16.79 23.49
N LEU A 426 36.17 -15.51 23.65
CA LEU A 426 34.94 -14.91 23.13
C LEU A 426 34.63 -15.33 21.67
N GLY A 427 35.67 -15.62 20.87
CA GLY A 427 35.55 -16.07 19.48
C GLY A 427 34.65 -17.28 19.26
N GLY A 428 34.65 -18.28 20.16
CA GLY A 428 33.76 -19.43 20.00
C GLY A 428 32.28 -19.06 20.11
N HIS A 429 31.95 -18.11 20.99
CA HIS A 429 30.60 -17.59 21.15
C HIS A 429 30.19 -16.68 19.99
N PHE A 430 31.12 -15.90 19.46
CA PHE A 430 30.92 -15.08 18.27
C PHE A 430 30.60 -15.92 17.02
N ILE A 431 31.43 -16.92 16.73
CA ILE A 431 31.25 -17.84 15.59
C ILE A 431 29.92 -18.60 15.71
N THR A 432 29.53 -19.01 16.92
CA THR A 432 28.22 -19.65 17.14
C THR A 432 27.06 -18.72 16.75
N GLY A 433 27.17 -17.41 17.01
CA GLY A 433 26.17 -16.41 16.61
C GLY A 433 26.09 -16.22 15.09
N MET A 434 27.26 -16.20 14.42
CA MET A 434 27.30 -16.16 12.95
C MET A 434 26.65 -17.40 12.32
N PHE A 435 27.00 -18.60 12.81
CA PHE A 435 26.40 -19.84 12.33
C PHE A 435 24.89 -19.89 12.59
N ALA A 436 24.43 -19.39 13.74
CA ALA A 436 23.01 -19.31 14.04
C ALA A 436 22.26 -18.46 12.99
N THR A 437 22.85 -17.34 12.58
CA THR A 437 22.27 -16.45 11.55
C THR A 437 22.24 -17.16 10.18
N LEU A 438 23.36 -17.76 9.76
CA LEU A 438 23.46 -18.47 8.47
C LEU A 438 22.46 -19.63 8.35
N LEU A 439 22.23 -20.36 9.45
CA LEU A 439 21.25 -21.46 9.51
C LEU A 439 19.80 -20.98 9.60
N ALA A 440 19.58 -19.76 10.10
CA ALA A 440 18.25 -19.15 10.19
C ALA A 440 17.75 -18.65 8.83
N THR A 441 18.64 -18.05 8.03
CA THR A 441 18.31 -17.38 6.74
C THR A 441 17.36 -18.16 5.84
N PRO A 442 17.53 -19.50 5.65
CA PRO A 442 16.71 -20.21 4.68
C PRO A 442 15.26 -20.47 5.10
N CYS A 443 15.02 -20.69 6.40
CA CYS A 443 13.66 -20.89 6.92
C CYS A 443 12.91 -19.56 7.12
N SER A 444 13.65 -18.45 7.11
CA SER A 444 13.13 -17.10 7.22
C SER A 444 12.82 -16.44 5.87
N ALA A 445 13.05 -17.16 4.76
CA ALA A 445 12.82 -16.64 3.43
C ALA A 445 11.38 -16.08 3.21
N PRO A 446 10.29 -16.69 3.70
CA PRO A 446 8.97 -16.11 3.46
C PRO A 446 8.75 -14.76 4.18
N PHE A 447 9.47 -14.50 5.27
CA PHE A 447 9.22 -13.36 6.15
C PHE A 447 10.22 -12.21 5.95
N LEU A 448 11.43 -12.53 5.49
CA LEU A 448 12.44 -11.53 5.17
C LEU A 448 12.22 -10.89 3.79
N GLY A 449 11.42 -11.50 2.91
CA GLY A 449 11.22 -11.05 1.53
C GLY A 449 10.75 -9.61 1.40
N PRO A 450 9.61 -9.23 2.01
CA PRO A 450 9.11 -7.85 1.95
C PRO A 450 10.08 -6.84 2.57
N ALA A 451 10.69 -7.20 3.72
CA ALA A 451 11.64 -6.32 4.39
C ALA A 451 12.92 -6.08 3.56
N VAL A 452 13.42 -7.11 2.87
CA VAL A 452 14.59 -6.99 2.01
C VAL A 452 14.25 -6.37 0.66
N GLY A 453 13.09 -6.66 0.08
CA GLY A 453 12.57 -6.02 -1.12
C GLY A 453 12.42 -4.51 -0.94
N PHE A 454 11.81 -4.09 0.18
CA PHE A 454 11.74 -2.68 0.58
C PHE A 454 13.13 -2.08 0.81
N ALA A 455 14.04 -2.79 1.49
CA ALA A 455 15.39 -2.29 1.70
C ALA A 455 16.10 -2.05 0.35
N LEU A 456 15.92 -2.94 -0.62
CA LEU A 456 16.53 -2.84 -1.94
C LEU A 456 15.98 -1.68 -2.79
N SER A 457 14.78 -1.16 -2.50
CA SER A 457 14.27 0.06 -3.16
C SER A 457 14.81 1.37 -2.56
N ARG A 458 15.52 1.31 -1.42
CA ARG A 458 16.05 2.49 -0.69
C ARG A 458 17.56 2.66 -0.83
N ASP A 459 18.10 3.77 -0.32
CA ASP A 459 19.53 4.08 -0.39
C ASP A 459 20.39 3.06 0.40
N THR A 460 21.70 3.04 0.13
CA THR A 460 22.64 2.11 0.78
C THR A 460 22.61 2.20 2.31
N ALA A 461 22.39 3.41 2.86
CA ALA A 461 22.29 3.61 4.30
C ALA A 461 21.07 2.90 4.91
N ASP A 462 19.91 2.97 4.24
CA ASP A 462 18.67 2.35 4.70
C ASP A 462 18.75 0.82 4.68
N ILE A 463 19.41 0.24 3.66
CA ILE A 463 19.71 -1.20 3.61
C ILE A 463 20.46 -1.63 4.87
N LEU A 464 21.53 -0.92 5.22
CA LEU A 464 22.33 -1.26 6.39
C LEU A 464 21.55 -1.05 7.70
N MET A 465 20.69 -0.04 7.78
CA MET A 465 19.83 0.19 8.95
C MET A 465 18.79 -0.93 9.13
N VAL A 466 18.09 -1.35 8.06
CA VAL A 466 17.11 -2.44 8.10
C VAL A 466 17.77 -3.75 8.51
N PHE A 467 18.92 -4.10 7.90
CA PHE A 467 19.66 -5.32 8.28
C PHE A 467 20.19 -5.27 9.72
N THR A 468 20.57 -4.08 10.20
CA THR A 468 20.96 -3.90 11.61
C THR A 468 19.78 -4.12 12.54
N MET A 469 18.59 -3.59 12.23
CA MET A 469 17.38 -3.79 13.04
C MET A 469 16.89 -5.24 13.04
N LEU A 470 16.94 -5.91 11.89
CA LEU A 470 16.68 -7.36 11.79
C LEU A 470 17.65 -8.16 12.67
N GLY A 471 18.94 -7.84 12.62
CA GLY A 471 19.96 -8.47 13.46
C GLY A 471 19.77 -8.18 14.95
N LEU A 472 19.37 -6.96 15.31
CA LEU A 472 19.03 -6.58 16.68
C LEU A 472 17.82 -7.36 17.18
N GLY A 473 16.79 -7.55 16.35
CA GLY A 473 15.61 -8.36 16.67
C GLY A 473 15.97 -9.82 16.94
N LEU A 474 16.82 -10.43 16.08
CA LEU A 474 17.30 -11.79 16.30
C LEU A 474 18.18 -11.90 17.55
N ALA A 475 19.02 -10.90 17.80
CA ALA A 475 19.92 -10.86 18.96
C ALA A 475 19.20 -10.53 20.28
N LEU A 476 17.96 -10.03 20.24
CA LEU A 476 17.24 -9.50 21.40
C LEU A 476 17.15 -10.51 22.57
N PRO A 477 16.82 -11.80 22.37
CA PRO A 477 16.81 -12.77 23.47
C PRO A 477 18.20 -12.98 24.10
N TYR A 478 19.27 -12.91 23.30
CA TYR A 478 20.65 -13.04 23.77
C TYR A 478 21.07 -11.80 24.59
N LEU A 479 20.72 -10.61 24.11
CA LEU A 479 20.96 -9.34 24.80
C LEU A 479 20.18 -9.25 26.11
N MET A 480 18.93 -9.72 26.11
CA MET A 480 18.07 -9.73 27.31
C MET A 480 18.64 -10.65 28.40
N ILE A 481 19.12 -11.85 28.04
CA ILE A 481 19.80 -12.76 28.98
C ILE A 481 21.14 -12.18 29.46
N ALA A 482 21.86 -11.44 28.61
CA ALA A 482 23.09 -10.77 29.00
C ALA A 482 22.83 -9.63 30.02
N ALA A 483 21.77 -8.84 29.83
CA ALA A 483 21.38 -7.78 30.76
C ALA A 483 20.94 -8.38 32.11
N LEU A 484 20.02 -9.34 32.06
CA LEU A 484 19.37 -9.96 33.22
C LEU A 484 19.68 -11.46 33.28
N PRO A 485 20.84 -11.88 33.82
CA PRO A 485 21.19 -13.30 33.89
C PRO A 485 20.26 -14.12 34.79
N GLY A 486 19.44 -13.47 35.63
CA GLY A 486 18.37 -14.09 36.42
C GLY A 486 17.17 -14.56 35.57
N LEU A 487 17.00 -14.08 34.33
CA LEU A 487 15.91 -14.56 33.47
C LEU A 487 16.07 -16.05 33.12
N VAL A 488 17.30 -16.58 33.17
CA VAL A 488 17.58 -18.00 32.94
C VAL A 488 16.88 -18.89 33.96
N SER A 489 16.62 -18.42 35.18
CA SER A 489 15.89 -19.21 36.19
C SER A 489 14.38 -19.24 35.98
N PHE A 490 13.83 -18.39 35.10
CA PHE A 490 12.41 -18.39 34.74
C PHE A 490 12.07 -19.43 33.66
N LEU A 491 13.07 -19.94 32.92
CA LEU A 491 12.85 -20.97 31.91
C LEU A 491 12.41 -22.30 32.56
N PRO A 492 11.35 -22.96 32.05
CA PRO A 492 10.88 -24.22 32.58
C PRO A 492 11.98 -25.28 32.45
N ARG A 493 12.16 -26.08 33.52
CA ARG A 493 13.14 -27.17 33.52
C ARG A 493 12.83 -28.14 32.37
N PRO A 494 13.84 -28.64 31.64
CA PRO A 494 13.61 -29.60 30.56
C PRO A 494 12.93 -30.86 31.12
N GLY A 495 11.72 -31.12 30.62
CA GLY A 495 10.87 -32.26 31.03
C GLY A 495 10.00 -32.74 29.86
N ASN A 496 8.86 -33.38 30.16
CA ASN A 496 8.00 -33.97 29.13
C ASN A 496 7.45 -32.95 28.11
N TRP A 497 7.24 -31.69 28.51
CA TRP A 497 6.82 -30.62 27.61
C TRP A 497 7.86 -30.34 26.52
N MET A 498 9.16 -30.37 26.85
CA MET A 498 10.24 -30.18 25.88
C MET A 498 10.23 -31.29 24.81
N ASN A 499 9.90 -32.53 25.18
CA ASN A 499 9.78 -33.63 24.22
C ASN A 499 8.58 -33.45 23.28
N LYS A 500 7.43 -32.99 23.78
CA LYS A 500 6.27 -32.64 22.93
C LYS A 500 6.60 -31.48 21.98
N MET A 501 7.27 -30.44 22.47
CA MET A 501 7.69 -29.30 21.66
C MET A 501 8.67 -29.73 20.56
N LYS A 502 9.68 -30.55 20.88
CA LYS A 502 10.61 -31.12 19.88
C LYS A 502 9.90 -31.95 18.83
N LEU A 503 8.90 -32.75 19.22
CA LEU A 503 8.09 -33.52 18.28
C LEU A 503 7.33 -32.60 17.31
N VAL A 504 6.61 -31.61 17.82
CA VAL A 504 5.87 -30.63 17.00
C VAL A 504 6.81 -29.90 16.03
N LEU A 505 7.95 -29.40 16.50
CA LEU A 505 8.93 -28.72 15.66
C LEU A 505 9.55 -29.65 14.62
N SER A 506 9.84 -30.92 14.98
CA SER A 506 10.38 -31.90 14.03
C SER A 506 9.37 -32.26 12.93
N LEU A 507 8.08 -32.33 13.25
CA LEU A 507 7.01 -32.54 12.26
C LEU A 507 6.86 -31.32 11.35
N ALA A 508 6.94 -30.11 11.90
CA ALA A 508 6.93 -28.87 11.11
C ALA A 508 8.10 -28.82 10.12
N LEU A 509 9.32 -29.15 10.55
CA LEU A 509 10.50 -29.21 9.66
C LEU A 509 10.37 -30.27 8.56
N ILE A 510 9.80 -31.45 8.88
CA ILE A 510 9.50 -32.48 7.86
C ILE A 510 8.46 -31.95 6.86
N GLY A 511 7.44 -31.24 7.33
CA GLY A 511 6.48 -30.56 6.47
C GLY A 511 7.14 -29.56 5.53
N THR A 512 8.07 -28.74 6.04
CA THR A 512 8.86 -27.81 5.22
C THR A 512 9.72 -28.55 4.19
N ALA A 513 10.38 -29.65 4.56
CA ALA A 513 11.17 -30.44 3.62
C ALA A 513 10.29 -31.08 2.52
N ALA A 514 9.09 -31.55 2.87
CA ALA A 514 8.12 -32.07 1.92
C ALA A 514 7.64 -30.97 0.94
N TRP A 515 7.39 -29.76 1.44
CA TRP A 515 7.06 -28.61 0.60
C TRP A 515 8.24 -28.20 -0.31
N LEU A 516 9.48 -28.20 0.19
CA LEU A 516 10.65 -27.92 -0.65
C LEU A 516 10.84 -28.97 -1.76
N LEU A 517 10.41 -30.22 -1.56
CA LEU A 517 10.41 -31.23 -2.63
C LEU A 517 9.41 -30.90 -3.74
N THR A 518 8.25 -30.31 -3.42
CA THR A 518 7.29 -29.88 -4.46
C THR A 518 7.82 -28.67 -5.23
N VAL A 519 8.52 -27.75 -4.55
CA VAL A 519 9.21 -26.63 -5.22
C VAL A 519 10.33 -27.14 -6.13
N LEU A 520 11.11 -28.12 -5.68
CA LEU A 520 12.17 -28.73 -6.48
C LEU A 520 11.64 -29.43 -7.74
N ASP A 521 10.43 -30.00 -7.68
CA ASP A 521 9.76 -30.62 -8.82
C ASP A 521 9.53 -29.61 -9.96
N GLY A 522 9.04 -28.40 -9.64
CA GLY A 522 8.79 -27.35 -10.64
C GLY A 522 10.07 -26.89 -11.37
N ILE A 523 11.20 -26.88 -10.65
CA ILE A 523 12.45 -26.32 -11.17
C ILE A 523 13.31 -27.39 -11.87
N ALA A 524 13.46 -28.56 -11.26
CA ALA A 524 14.40 -29.59 -11.70
C ALA A 524 13.72 -30.88 -12.24
N GLY A 525 12.40 -30.99 -12.10
CA GLY A 525 11.63 -32.15 -12.55
C GLY A 525 11.59 -33.32 -11.56
N SER A 526 10.61 -34.20 -11.78
CA SER A 526 10.25 -35.29 -10.86
C SER A 526 11.35 -36.33 -10.61
N GLU A 527 12.27 -36.53 -11.56
CA GLU A 527 13.36 -37.50 -11.40
C GLU A 527 14.28 -37.13 -10.24
N LEU A 528 14.75 -35.87 -10.18
CA LEU A 528 15.61 -35.41 -9.09
C LEU A 528 14.90 -35.48 -7.73
N VAL A 529 13.59 -35.17 -7.71
CA VAL A 529 12.75 -35.22 -6.51
C VAL A 529 12.65 -36.65 -5.98
N THR A 530 12.39 -37.63 -6.84
CA THR A 530 12.31 -39.04 -6.39
C THR A 530 13.64 -39.54 -5.81
N ILE A 531 14.78 -39.17 -6.42
CA ILE A 531 16.11 -39.52 -5.92
C ILE A 531 16.34 -38.92 -4.53
N ILE A 532 16.08 -37.62 -4.37
CA ILE A 532 16.29 -36.94 -3.09
C ILE A 532 15.31 -37.45 -2.05
N ALA A 533 14.03 -37.64 -2.37
CA ALA A 533 13.04 -38.20 -1.46
C ALA A 533 13.44 -39.61 -0.98
N ALA A 534 13.91 -40.47 -1.89
CA ALA A 534 14.42 -41.80 -1.56
C ALA A 534 15.66 -41.73 -0.65
N PHE A 535 16.61 -40.85 -0.96
CA PHE A 535 17.81 -40.63 -0.15
C PHE A 535 17.46 -40.13 1.26
N THR A 536 16.50 -39.21 1.34
CA THR A 536 16.00 -38.63 2.59
C THR A 536 15.28 -39.66 3.44
N ALA A 537 14.37 -40.45 2.84
CA ALA A 537 13.67 -41.54 3.50
C ALA A 537 14.65 -42.61 4.00
N LEU A 538 15.69 -42.90 3.21
CA LEU A 538 16.73 -43.83 3.61
C LEU A 538 17.56 -43.32 4.79
N ILE A 539 17.98 -42.05 4.80
CA ILE A 539 18.68 -41.43 5.94
C ILE A 539 17.83 -41.57 7.20
N LEU A 540 16.54 -41.23 7.12
CA LEU A 540 15.62 -41.35 8.26
C LEU A 540 15.46 -42.80 8.71
N ALA A 541 15.33 -43.76 7.78
CA ALA A 541 15.24 -45.18 8.10
C ALA A 541 16.51 -45.69 8.79
N VAL A 542 17.71 -45.33 8.30
CA VAL A 542 18.99 -45.67 8.94
C VAL A 542 19.07 -45.13 10.35
N LEU A 543 18.71 -43.87 10.53
CA LEU A 543 18.76 -43.19 11.82
C LEU A 543 17.76 -43.80 12.82
N LEU A 544 16.55 -44.14 12.37
CA LEU A 544 15.54 -44.87 13.15
C LEU A 544 16.03 -46.28 13.55
N VAL A 545 16.59 -47.04 12.61
CA VAL A 545 17.13 -48.38 12.88
C VAL A 545 18.30 -48.32 13.85
N ARG A 546 19.21 -47.34 13.69
CA ARG A 546 20.34 -47.11 14.62
C ARG A 546 19.87 -46.73 16.02
N SER A 547 18.77 -45.98 16.15
CA SER A 547 18.22 -45.63 17.47
C SER A 547 17.68 -46.83 18.24
N LYS A 548 17.35 -47.94 17.56
CA LYS A 548 16.78 -49.15 18.16
C LYS A 548 17.71 -50.37 18.21
N LEU A 549 18.84 -50.37 17.49
CA LEU A 549 19.76 -51.51 17.41
C LEU A 549 21.17 -51.21 17.94
N PRO A 550 21.87 -52.20 18.55
CA PRO A 550 23.25 -52.03 19.01
C PRO A 550 24.22 -51.82 17.83
N ALA A 551 25.20 -50.93 18.01
CA ALA A 551 26.10 -50.41 16.97
C ALA A 551 26.79 -51.49 16.10
N ALA A 552 27.06 -52.68 16.66
CA ALA A 552 27.68 -53.80 15.95
C ALA A 552 26.81 -54.43 14.85
N ARG A 553 25.47 -54.38 14.96
CA ARG A 553 24.56 -54.88 13.91
C ARG A 553 24.37 -53.88 12.77
N VAL A 554 24.36 -52.59 13.09
CA VAL A 554 24.28 -51.50 12.09
C VAL A 554 25.51 -51.51 11.18
N ALA A 555 26.70 -51.78 11.72
CA ALA A 555 27.94 -51.90 10.95
C ALA A 555 27.91 -53.05 9.92
N ARG A 556 27.17 -54.13 10.17
CA ARG A 556 26.99 -55.25 9.22
C ARG A 556 25.98 -54.96 8.12
N MET A 557 25.04 -54.05 8.35
CA MET A 557 24.01 -53.67 7.37
C MET A 557 24.41 -52.48 6.47
N ALA A 558 25.44 -51.72 6.87
CA ALA A 558 26.00 -50.60 6.11
C ALA A 558 26.31 -50.91 4.63
N PRO A 559 26.95 -52.04 4.24
CA PRO A 559 27.21 -52.34 2.83
C PRO A 559 25.93 -52.61 2.03
N LEU A 560 24.91 -53.24 2.63
CA LEU A 560 23.61 -53.48 1.98
C LEU A 560 22.87 -52.16 1.69
N LEU A 561 23.05 -51.19 2.58
CA LEU A 561 22.41 -49.89 2.54
C LEU A 561 23.11 -48.95 1.54
N VAL A 562 24.43 -49.07 1.40
CA VAL A 562 25.24 -48.46 0.32
C VAL A 562 24.94 -49.10 -1.04
N LEU A 563 24.66 -50.40 -1.08
CA LEU A 563 24.21 -51.10 -2.30
C LEU A 563 22.79 -50.69 -2.72
N LEU A 564 21.88 -50.46 -1.78
CA LEU A 564 20.55 -49.89 -2.05
C LEU A 564 20.65 -48.44 -2.58
N LEU A 565 21.56 -47.63 -2.02
CA LEU A 565 21.89 -46.29 -2.51
C LEU A 565 22.47 -46.29 -3.92
N ALA A 566 23.38 -47.22 -4.21
CA ALA A 566 23.97 -47.37 -5.53
C ALA A 566 22.95 -47.91 -6.54
N GLY A 567 22.07 -48.82 -6.13
CA GLY A 567 21.02 -49.40 -6.98
C GLY A 567 19.93 -48.40 -7.39
N SER A 568 19.51 -47.51 -6.49
CA SER A 568 18.56 -46.43 -6.79
C SER A 568 19.17 -45.33 -7.68
N ALA A 569 20.47 -45.06 -7.53
CA ALA A 569 21.18 -44.10 -8.37
C ALA A 569 21.42 -44.63 -9.80
N VAL A 570 21.69 -45.94 -9.95
CA VAL A 570 21.99 -46.54 -11.26
C VAL A 570 20.71 -46.77 -12.09
N THR A 571 19.58 -47.14 -11.48
CA THR A 571 18.31 -47.31 -12.20
C THR A 571 17.72 -46.00 -12.73
N ALA A 572 17.94 -44.88 -12.02
CA ALA A 572 17.54 -43.55 -12.47
C ALA A 572 18.41 -43.00 -13.63
N VAL A 573 19.68 -43.43 -13.72
CA VAL A 573 20.62 -42.95 -14.76
C VAL A 573 20.52 -43.75 -16.06
N THR A 574 20.05 -45.02 -16.02
CA THR A 574 20.05 -45.90 -17.21
C THR A 574 18.75 -45.90 -18.03
N LEU A 575 17.69 -45.24 -17.58
CA LEU A 575 16.43 -45.18 -18.32
C LEU A 575 16.12 -43.76 -18.78
N LYS A 576 16.56 -43.50 -20.02
CA LYS A 576 16.05 -42.53 -20.98
C LYS A 576 16.72 -41.15 -20.97
N ALA A 577 17.21 -40.78 -22.15
CA ALA A 577 17.75 -39.46 -22.48
C ALA A 577 16.75 -38.34 -22.13
N PRO A 578 17.21 -37.10 -21.87
CA PRO A 578 16.36 -35.98 -21.52
C PRO A 578 15.33 -35.79 -22.63
N SER A 579 14.10 -36.25 -22.41
CA SER A 579 12.99 -35.68 -23.14
C SER A 579 12.82 -34.28 -22.57
N PRO A 580 12.78 -33.21 -23.39
CA PRO A 580 12.27 -31.95 -22.89
C PRO A 580 10.91 -32.28 -22.29
N ALA A 581 10.76 -32.04 -20.98
CA ALA A 581 9.47 -32.18 -20.33
C ALA A 581 8.46 -31.44 -21.21
N PRO A 582 7.29 -32.05 -21.52
CA PRO A 582 6.29 -31.35 -22.28
C PRO A 582 6.06 -30.02 -21.58
N ILE A 583 6.20 -28.93 -22.33
CA ILE A 583 5.71 -27.62 -21.94
C ILE A 583 4.28 -27.91 -21.50
N ARG A 584 4.02 -27.86 -20.18
CA ARG A 584 2.65 -27.98 -19.70
C ARG A 584 1.90 -26.86 -20.42
N PRO A 585 0.85 -27.16 -21.20
CA PRO A 585 -0.02 -26.12 -21.69
C PRO A 585 -0.52 -25.32 -20.48
N ALA A 586 -0.70 -24.04 -20.73
CA ALA A 586 -1.15 -22.97 -19.85
C ALA A 586 -1.86 -23.42 -18.56
N SER A 587 -1.46 -22.74 -17.47
CA SER A 587 -2.30 -22.21 -16.40
C SER A 587 -3.83 -22.46 -16.48
N PRO A 588 -4.55 -22.55 -15.34
CA PRO A 588 -6.01 -22.77 -15.31
C PRO A 588 -6.73 -21.96 -16.39
N ASP A 589 -7.62 -22.62 -17.16
CA ASP A 589 -8.24 -22.33 -18.49
C ASP A 589 -8.24 -20.91 -19.11
N ASN A 590 -7.89 -19.83 -18.41
CA ASN A 590 -7.99 -18.43 -18.83
C ASN A 590 -6.69 -17.62 -18.79
N TRP A 591 -5.55 -18.18 -18.36
CA TRP A 591 -4.28 -17.43 -18.25
C TRP A 591 -3.36 -17.68 -19.45
N ILE A 592 -2.90 -16.60 -20.08
CA ILE A 592 -1.88 -16.62 -21.14
C ILE A 592 -0.48 -16.37 -20.55
N SER A 593 0.55 -16.78 -21.29
CA SER A 593 1.94 -16.48 -20.94
C SER A 593 2.23 -14.98 -21.05
N PHE A 594 3.09 -14.48 -20.18
CA PHE A 594 3.52 -13.08 -20.19
C PHE A 594 4.20 -12.69 -21.52
N ASP A 595 3.69 -11.63 -22.14
CA ASP A 595 4.29 -10.92 -23.26
C ASP A 595 3.98 -9.43 -23.11
N GLU A 596 4.96 -8.68 -22.64
CA GLU A 596 4.82 -7.24 -22.42
C GLU A 596 4.50 -6.47 -23.71
N THR A 597 5.01 -6.93 -24.86
CA THR A 597 4.81 -6.23 -26.13
C THR A 597 3.38 -6.35 -26.65
N ALA A 598 2.63 -7.34 -26.17
CA ALA A 598 1.22 -7.53 -26.51
C ALA A 598 0.29 -6.63 -25.68
N ILE A 599 0.73 -6.11 -24.53
CA ILE A 599 -0.11 -5.33 -23.60
C ILE A 599 -0.71 -4.10 -24.29
N PRO A 600 0.05 -3.21 -24.96
CA PRO A 600 -0.52 -2.02 -25.59
C PRO A 600 -1.55 -2.35 -26.69
N ALA A 601 -1.33 -3.46 -27.41
CA ALA A 601 -2.24 -3.90 -28.46
C ALA A 601 -3.57 -4.43 -27.90
N LEU A 602 -3.54 -5.13 -26.76
CA LEU A 602 -4.74 -5.63 -26.07
C LEU A 602 -5.51 -4.49 -25.41
N VAL A 603 -4.80 -3.56 -24.77
CA VAL A 603 -5.39 -2.33 -24.22
C VAL A 603 -6.04 -1.49 -25.31
N GLY A 604 -5.38 -1.33 -26.47
CA GLY A 604 -5.94 -0.64 -27.64
C GLY A 604 -7.18 -1.31 -28.24
N GLN A 605 -7.39 -2.61 -28.00
CA GLN A 605 -8.61 -3.34 -28.37
C GLN A 605 -9.74 -3.17 -27.34
N GLY A 606 -9.50 -2.44 -26.26
CA GLY A 606 -10.49 -2.22 -25.20
C GLY A 606 -10.49 -3.29 -24.11
N GLN A 607 -9.47 -4.15 -24.04
CA GLN A 607 -9.35 -5.17 -22.99
C GLN A 607 -8.57 -4.67 -21.78
N VAL A 608 -8.96 -5.16 -20.60
CA VAL A 608 -8.16 -5.03 -19.37
C VAL A 608 -7.17 -6.19 -19.33
N VAL A 609 -5.92 -5.94 -18.98
CA VAL A 609 -4.87 -6.96 -18.86
C VAL A 609 -4.40 -7.02 -17.41
N PHE A 610 -4.61 -8.16 -16.76
CA PHE A 610 -4.09 -8.41 -15.40
C PHE A 610 -2.79 -9.20 -15.51
N VAL A 611 -1.68 -8.62 -15.06
CA VAL A 611 -0.35 -9.26 -15.03
C VAL A 611 -0.05 -9.76 -13.62
N ASP A 612 0.08 -11.08 -13.46
CA ASP A 612 0.50 -11.78 -12.23
C ASP A 612 1.96 -12.23 -12.37
N VAL A 613 2.90 -11.51 -11.74
CA VAL A 613 4.30 -11.94 -11.62
C VAL A 613 4.47 -12.79 -10.38
N THR A 614 4.69 -14.09 -10.59
CA THR A 614 4.52 -15.13 -9.58
C THR A 614 5.60 -16.20 -9.64
N ALA A 615 5.65 -17.09 -8.65
CA ALA A 615 6.48 -18.29 -8.68
C ALA A 615 5.97 -19.36 -7.71
N ASP A 616 6.26 -20.64 -8.01
CA ASP A 616 5.87 -21.77 -7.15
C ASP A 616 6.57 -21.76 -5.78
N TRP A 617 7.77 -21.18 -5.70
CA TRP A 617 8.54 -21.04 -4.45
C TRP A 617 8.11 -19.82 -3.62
N CYS A 618 7.25 -18.95 -4.15
CA CYS A 618 6.82 -17.71 -3.50
C CYS A 618 5.56 -17.94 -2.66
N ILE A 619 5.74 -18.10 -1.35
CA ILE A 619 4.61 -18.35 -0.42
C ILE A 619 3.61 -17.18 -0.42
N THR A 620 4.09 -15.93 -0.45
CA THR A 620 3.21 -14.75 -0.51
C THR A 620 2.40 -14.71 -1.80
N CYS A 621 2.98 -15.11 -2.92
CA CYS A 621 2.27 -15.23 -4.20
C CYS A 621 1.15 -16.28 -4.10
N LEU A 622 1.43 -17.43 -3.47
CA LEU A 622 0.43 -18.47 -3.26
C LEU A 622 -0.68 -18.02 -2.30
N PHE A 623 -0.35 -17.21 -1.30
CA PHE A 623 -1.32 -16.60 -0.38
C PHE A 623 -2.25 -15.64 -1.12
N ASN A 624 -1.70 -14.70 -1.90
CA ASN A 624 -2.48 -13.74 -2.70
C ASN A 624 -3.38 -14.48 -3.71
N LYS A 625 -2.84 -15.50 -4.37
CA LYS A 625 -3.59 -16.31 -5.32
C LYS A 625 -4.80 -16.99 -4.66
N LYS A 626 -4.60 -17.66 -3.52
CA LYS A 626 -5.67 -18.43 -2.85
C LYS A 626 -6.69 -17.58 -2.10
N ASN A 627 -6.28 -16.46 -1.53
CA ASN A 627 -7.15 -15.64 -0.68
C ASN A 627 -7.76 -14.44 -1.39
N VAL A 628 -7.21 -14.06 -2.55
CA VAL A 628 -7.69 -12.89 -3.31
C VAL A 628 -8.03 -13.28 -4.73
N LEU A 629 -7.06 -13.70 -5.55
CA LEU A 629 -7.29 -13.89 -7.00
C LEU A 629 -8.27 -15.02 -7.33
N GLU A 630 -8.25 -16.11 -6.55
CA GLU A 630 -9.16 -17.26 -6.68
C GLU A 630 -10.37 -17.17 -5.74
N ALA A 631 -10.52 -16.08 -4.99
CA ALA A 631 -11.61 -15.86 -4.05
C ALA A 631 -12.61 -14.82 -4.59
N GLU A 632 -13.87 -14.92 -4.17
CA GLU A 632 -14.88 -13.89 -4.49
C GLU A 632 -14.61 -12.61 -3.69
N PRO A 633 -14.89 -11.41 -4.26
CA PRO A 633 -15.52 -11.16 -5.56
C PRO A 633 -14.56 -11.15 -6.77
N VAL A 634 -13.24 -11.19 -6.54
CA VAL A 634 -12.20 -10.97 -7.56
C VAL A 634 -12.20 -12.08 -8.61
N ALA A 635 -12.41 -13.34 -8.20
CA ALA A 635 -12.43 -14.48 -9.11
C ALA A 635 -13.46 -14.34 -10.24
N SER A 636 -14.68 -13.86 -9.93
CA SER A 636 -15.71 -13.65 -10.95
C SER A 636 -15.37 -12.53 -11.94
N LEU A 637 -14.70 -11.47 -11.47
CA LEU A 637 -14.33 -10.32 -12.29
C LEU A 637 -13.19 -10.66 -13.24
N LEU A 638 -12.18 -11.40 -12.74
CA LEU A 638 -11.09 -11.92 -13.56
C LEU A 638 -11.56 -12.99 -14.56
N ALA A 639 -12.67 -13.68 -14.27
CA ALA A 639 -13.30 -14.61 -15.20
C ALA A 639 -14.20 -13.93 -16.24
N SER A 640 -14.42 -12.61 -16.14
CA SER A 640 -15.20 -11.87 -17.13
C SER A 640 -14.46 -11.83 -18.48
N GLY A 641 -15.20 -11.93 -19.60
CA GLY A 641 -14.61 -11.99 -20.94
C GLY A 641 -13.87 -10.73 -21.41
N ASN A 642 -13.84 -9.67 -20.59
CA ASN A 642 -13.13 -8.42 -20.86
C ASN A 642 -11.76 -8.31 -20.18
N VAL A 643 -11.38 -9.29 -19.36
CA VAL A 643 -10.08 -9.32 -18.68
C VAL A 643 -9.20 -10.43 -19.26
N THR A 644 -8.07 -10.05 -19.81
CA THR A 644 -7.01 -10.96 -20.26
C THR A 644 -6.02 -11.18 -19.13
N LEU A 645 -5.92 -12.42 -18.66
CA LEU A 645 -5.02 -12.78 -17.55
C LEU A 645 -3.65 -13.20 -18.09
N MET A 646 -2.61 -12.43 -17.81
CA MET A 646 -1.22 -12.72 -18.16
C MET A 646 -0.43 -13.19 -16.95
N ARG A 647 0.23 -14.35 -17.06
CA ARG A 647 1.10 -14.86 -15.98
C ARG A 647 2.57 -14.78 -16.38
N ALA A 648 3.33 -14.04 -15.60
CA ALA A 648 4.79 -14.04 -15.62
C ALA A 648 5.30 -15.02 -14.57
N ASP A 649 5.49 -16.28 -14.97
CA ASP A 649 5.99 -17.34 -14.09
C ASP A 649 7.52 -17.27 -13.95
N TRP A 650 7.96 -16.68 -12.83
CA TRP A 650 9.37 -16.52 -12.46
C TRP A 650 9.89 -17.67 -11.56
N THR A 651 9.28 -18.86 -11.67
CA THR A 651 9.79 -20.08 -11.04
C THR A 651 11.17 -20.44 -11.58
N ARG A 652 11.45 -20.13 -12.85
CA ARG A 652 12.76 -20.25 -13.48
C ARG A 652 13.30 -18.86 -13.85
N PRO A 653 14.64 -18.69 -13.96
CA PRO A 653 15.22 -17.43 -14.36
C PRO A 653 14.74 -17.03 -15.76
N ASP A 654 14.14 -15.85 -15.87
CA ASP A 654 13.70 -15.26 -17.13
C ASP A 654 14.14 -13.78 -17.16
N PRO A 655 14.95 -13.36 -18.16
CA PRO A 655 15.42 -11.98 -18.28
C PRO A 655 14.29 -10.99 -18.61
N ALA A 656 13.27 -11.39 -19.36
CA ALA A 656 12.16 -10.50 -19.71
C ALA A 656 11.34 -10.11 -18.48
N ILE A 657 11.07 -11.07 -17.60
CA ILE A 657 10.39 -10.82 -16.32
C ILE A 657 11.26 -9.95 -15.40
N ALA A 658 12.58 -10.20 -15.36
CA ALA A 658 13.50 -9.41 -14.55
C ALA A 658 13.56 -7.94 -15.01
N ASP A 659 13.62 -7.69 -16.32
CA ASP A 659 13.64 -6.34 -16.89
C ASP A 659 12.30 -5.62 -16.68
N TYR A 660 11.18 -6.33 -16.79
CA TYR A 660 9.85 -5.82 -16.46
C TYR A 660 9.75 -5.36 -14.99
N LEU A 661 10.20 -6.18 -14.04
CA LEU A 661 10.22 -5.82 -12.61
C LEU A 661 11.12 -4.59 -12.36
N ASN A 662 12.31 -4.56 -12.95
CA ASN A 662 13.26 -3.47 -12.76
C ASN A 662 12.72 -2.12 -13.26
N ARG A 663 12.05 -2.08 -14.42
CA ARG A 663 11.45 -0.83 -14.94
C ARG A 663 10.35 -0.26 -14.04
N HIS A 664 9.66 -1.13 -13.30
CA HIS A 664 8.63 -0.73 -12.34
C HIS A 664 9.20 -0.54 -10.92
N GLY A 665 10.52 -0.46 -10.77
CA GLY A 665 11.17 -0.25 -9.47
C GLY A 665 11.00 -1.42 -8.49
N ARG A 666 10.75 -2.64 -9.00
CA ARG A 666 10.57 -3.85 -8.20
C ARG A 666 11.77 -4.78 -8.32
N TYR A 667 12.21 -5.31 -7.18
CA TYR A 667 13.36 -6.23 -7.07
C TYR A 667 12.96 -7.57 -6.43
N GLY A 668 11.69 -7.95 -6.57
CA GLY A 668 11.14 -9.17 -5.97
C GLY A 668 9.71 -9.45 -6.44
N ILE A 669 9.21 -10.61 -6.03
CA ILE A 669 7.82 -11.04 -6.22
C ILE A 669 7.17 -11.27 -4.86
N PRO A 670 5.84 -11.15 -4.71
CA PRO A 670 4.83 -10.93 -5.77
C PRO A 670 4.85 -9.52 -6.35
N PHE A 671 4.50 -9.41 -7.64
CA PHE A 671 4.18 -8.13 -8.27
C PHE A 671 2.97 -8.33 -9.17
N ASN A 672 1.95 -7.50 -9.00
CA ASN A 672 0.75 -7.54 -9.82
C ASN A 672 0.51 -6.17 -10.42
N MET A 673 0.07 -6.13 -11.67
CA MET A 673 -0.19 -4.89 -12.38
C MET A 673 -1.40 -5.03 -13.29
N ILE A 674 -2.24 -4.00 -13.34
CA ILE A 674 -3.46 -4.00 -14.15
C ILE A 674 -3.34 -2.90 -15.20
N TYR A 675 -3.45 -3.27 -16.46
CA TYR A 675 -3.49 -2.33 -17.58
C TYR A 675 -4.89 -2.30 -18.17
N GLY A 676 -5.30 -1.17 -18.73
CA GLY A 676 -6.55 -1.10 -19.47
C GLY A 676 -6.76 0.23 -20.16
N PRO A 677 -7.87 0.42 -20.89
CA PRO A 677 -8.10 1.63 -21.66
C PRO A 677 -8.16 2.91 -20.81
N GLY A 678 -8.63 2.80 -19.57
CA GLY A 678 -8.65 3.90 -18.61
C GLY A 678 -7.29 4.19 -17.97
N GLN A 679 -6.39 3.19 -17.96
CA GLN A 679 -5.05 3.28 -17.39
C GLN A 679 -4.03 2.57 -18.28
N PRO A 680 -3.60 3.20 -19.40
CA PRO A 680 -2.69 2.58 -20.37
C PRO A 680 -1.30 2.31 -19.81
N ASP A 681 -0.83 3.14 -18.89
CA ASP A 681 0.47 3.00 -18.20
C ASP A 681 0.40 1.98 -17.04
N GLY A 682 -0.80 1.55 -16.68
CA GLY A 682 -1.11 0.50 -15.72
C GLY A 682 -1.04 0.92 -14.24
N ILE A 683 -1.78 0.18 -13.41
CA ILE A 683 -1.86 0.36 -11.96
C ILE A 683 -1.06 -0.76 -11.29
N ALA A 684 0.01 -0.40 -10.58
CA ALA A 684 0.78 -1.33 -9.76
C ALA A 684 0.06 -1.62 -8.44
N LEU A 685 -0.17 -2.90 -8.15
CA LEU A 685 -0.81 -3.33 -6.91
C LEU A 685 0.21 -3.57 -5.79
N SER A 686 -0.31 -3.64 -4.57
CA SER A 686 0.42 -3.98 -3.36
C SER A 686 1.01 -5.41 -3.40
N GLU A 687 2.08 -5.63 -2.63
CA GLU A 687 2.69 -6.98 -2.51
C GLU A 687 1.77 -7.96 -1.75
N PHE A 688 0.94 -7.46 -0.84
CA PHE A 688 -0.08 -8.23 -0.13
C PHE A 688 -1.46 -7.78 -0.60
N LEU A 689 -2.00 -8.48 -1.60
CA LEU A 689 -3.24 -8.08 -2.23
C LEU A 689 -4.40 -8.04 -1.23
N ILE A 690 -5.28 -7.06 -1.42
CA ILE A 690 -6.57 -6.95 -0.75
C ILE A 690 -7.65 -6.95 -1.84
N SER A 691 -8.75 -7.69 -1.63
CA SER A 691 -9.78 -7.84 -2.67
C SER A 691 -10.33 -6.50 -3.17
N GLY A 692 -10.56 -5.53 -2.29
CA GLY A 692 -11.07 -4.21 -2.66
C GLY A 692 -10.14 -3.45 -3.63
N GLU A 693 -8.84 -3.45 -3.34
CA GLU A 693 -7.81 -2.84 -4.19
C GLU A 693 -7.80 -3.44 -5.60
N VAL A 694 -7.92 -4.77 -5.70
CA VAL A 694 -7.93 -5.46 -6.99
C VAL A 694 -9.20 -5.13 -7.78
N VAL A 695 -10.36 -5.09 -7.13
CA VAL A 695 -11.64 -4.73 -7.79
C VAL A 695 -11.61 -3.30 -8.30
N GLU A 696 -11.20 -2.36 -7.45
CA GLU A 696 -11.12 -0.94 -7.81
C GLU A 696 -10.16 -0.71 -8.98
N ALA A 697 -8.97 -1.33 -8.94
CA ALA A 697 -8.00 -1.20 -10.00
C ALA A 697 -8.46 -1.85 -11.32
N LEU A 698 -9.23 -2.95 -11.26
CA LEU A 698 -9.86 -3.53 -12.45
C LEU A 698 -10.88 -2.57 -13.09
N ASP A 699 -11.71 -1.91 -12.27
CA ASP A 699 -12.71 -0.95 -12.74
C ASP A 699 -12.06 0.34 -13.29
N GLN A 700 -11.07 0.89 -12.60
CA GLN A 700 -10.29 2.04 -13.09
C GLN A 700 -9.60 1.74 -14.42
N ALA A 701 -9.01 0.55 -14.55
CA ALA A 701 -8.36 0.13 -15.79
C ALA A 701 -9.36 -0.04 -16.94
N ALA A 702 -10.58 -0.51 -16.68
CA ALA A 702 -11.62 -0.70 -17.70
C ALA A 702 -12.12 0.63 -18.31
N GLY A 703 -12.09 1.73 -17.55
CA GLY A 703 -12.51 3.07 -17.99
C GLY A 703 -14.01 3.15 -18.31
N ALA A 704 -14.41 3.94 -19.31
CA ALA A 704 -15.82 4.21 -19.64
C ALA A 704 -16.64 2.95 -20.05
N LYS A 705 -15.97 1.82 -20.31
CA LYS A 705 -16.60 0.49 -20.42
C LYS A 705 -16.40 -0.23 -19.10
N GLY A 706 -17.12 0.17 -18.05
CA GLY A 706 -17.05 -0.52 -16.75
C GLY A 706 -17.24 -2.03 -16.90
N LEU A 707 -16.61 -2.83 -16.04
CA LEU A 707 -16.77 -4.29 -15.98
C LEU A 707 -18.14 -4.65 -15.37
N ALA A 708 -19.22 -4.09 -15.92
CA ALA A 708 -20.56 -4.27 -15.37
C ALA A 708 -21.12 -5.66 -15.75
N ASN A 709 -21.00 -6.58 -14.79
CA ASN A 709 -22.05 -7.53 -14.44
C ASN A 709 -22.25 -7.47 -12.91
N ALA A 710 -22.71 -6.33 -12.42
CA ALA A 710 -23.18 -6.17 -11.03
C ALA A 710 -24.71 -6.31 -10.91
N ASP A 711 -25.40 -6.79 -11.96
CA ASP A 711 -26.87 -6.93 -12.00
C ASP A 711 -27.40 -8.24 -11.36
N SER A 712 -26.69 -8.84 -10.40
CA SER A 712 -27.19 -10.07 -9.77
C SER A 712 -26.87 -10.24 -8.28
N PHE A 713 -26.96 -9.17 -7.48
CA PHE A 713 -27.14 -9.32 -6.03
C PHE A 713 -28.10 -8.27 -5.48
N ASN A 714 -29.40 -8.58 -5.62
CA ASN A 714 -30.43 -8.16 -4.66
C ASN A 714 -30.44 -9.13 -3.47
#